data_AF-A0A362X0I0-F1
#
_entry.id   AF-A0A362X0I0-F1
#
_cell.length_a   1.000
_cell.length_b   1.000
_cell.length_c   1.000
_cell.angle_alpha   90.00
_cell.angle_beta   90.00
_cell.angle_gamma   90.00
#
_symmetry.space_group_name_H-M   'P 1'
#
loop_
_entity.id
_entity.type
_entity.pdbx_description
1 polymer ?
#
loop_
_entity_poly.entity_id
_entity_poly.type
_entity_poly.pdbx_seq_one_letter_code
_entity_poly.pdbx_strand_id
1 'polypeptide(L)'
;MNYRIIPLLLITCAISCKTESSIKIKDLTVEYLNNPLGINRTHPLLSWKLFSEENGKSQSAYRVLIASSEALLEKNEGDIFDTGKIISTKSVGNKLHFEANESNTMYYWKVKVWDENNNPSSFSNTHFWKTGFLKESDWKAKWISNKYKTVTDKREPFTRYDNSRVFVAEDSSAVYLRKVFKTNDSIKTATVYVSGLGYYELYLNGRKVGDHVLDPVFTDYQKNVKYLAYNVTELLKQNNFNTVSAILGNGFYNHTERDLFQMEKANWKTPPKLLCEIIVEYESGTKAHIISDATWKWSYGPIIYNSIRGGETIDARIDINGWNTSNFKDNGWQSVTEVPAPVGKLTYQYMPPMRETKSLKPDSVWNPKKDITVFDFGENITGYADISVKGEAGKVVNIYFNEVLNKDGSLNIKHSSGHTFGRFQHGKLILSEKEVDEFAPRFTYHGFRYVQVEGVPKDAILSIEAKSVHTDLKEVASFESSNLRLNQLHQAVKRTLLNSIHSMPGEEATREKMGWTFDGGMNTMETYFYNFNVINTYKKYLSDLIEAQEYNGHIPPIVPTNGWGFLEKGITQKDTIVQYDDPWWGGTIAFVAKELYENTGDTVIVKNSYIPIREYTDFVLDTAIDDIVYWSLGDWLDLEHNKDGWGPGLTSVALTSTAGLYYLCNITSQFATLLGKNEDARLYADHCRRIKKVFNEKFLNEKTGWYDKKSQTGQAVALYYNLATNDIKEKVAQKLLESIQNNNYHTSVGFIGVRPLIQFLSKNGYKDVMFRLLMQEKSPGWLHFVEDERSTMGENLNAEGYGTNHHPFAANIGYWLFEHLSGFKTDFSKTPTIILKPGLEVDVKWVKTSHETLYGTVTNHWEKKADNVSYKIELPTNVNAALTLPEGFSLTNLKDYDGFISTNENMKTYILSSGEYHLKLIKDSLKQ
;
A
#
# COMPACT_ATOMS: atom_id res chain seq x y z
N MET A 1 -64.69 -66.00 16.90
CA MET A 1 -65.04 -64.57 17.12
C MET A 1 -63.73 -63.81 17.26
N ASN A 2 -63.62 -62.72 16.51
CA ASN A 2 -62.36 -62.15 16.02
C ASN A 2 -61.58 -61.34 17.06
N TYR A 3 -60.26 -61.51 16.96
CA TYR A 3 -59.14 -60.62 17.28
C TYR A 3 -59.45 -59.12 17.40
N ARG A 4 -58.76 -58.47 18.35
CA ARG A 4 -57.76 -57.42 18.05
C ARG A 4 -56.94 -57.06 19.28
N ILE A 5 -55.68 -57.50 19.28
CA ILE A 5 -54.60 -56.96 20.11
C ILE A 5 -54.09 -55.70 19.39
N ILE A 6 -54.15 -54.55 20.07
CA ILE A 6 -53.57 -53.28 19.61
C ILE A 6 -52.20 -53.14 20.28
N PRO A 7 -51.08 -53.01 19.55
CA PRO A 7 -49.80 -52.68 20.16
C PRO A 7 -49.73 -51.16 20.40
N LEU A 8 -49.45 -50.78 21.64
CA LEU A 8 -49.17 -49.42 22.05
C LEU A 8 -47.76 -49.05 21.52
N LEU A 9 -47.70 -48.31 20.41
CA LEU A 9 -46.44 -47.73 19.93
C LEU A 9 -46.04 -46.58 20.88
N LEU A 10 -45.06 -46.83 21.74
CA LEU A 10 -44.32 -45.78 22.45
C LEU A 10 -43.44 -45.05 21.43
N ILE A 11 -43.94 -43.91 20.93
CA ILE A 11 -43.14 -42.95 20.18
C ILE A 11 -42.27 -42.21 21.21
N THR A 12 -41.02 -42.65 21.34
CA THR A 12 -39.97 -41.86 21.97
C THR A 12 -39.65 -40.69 21.03
N CYS A 13 -40.29 -39.55 21.27
CA CYS A 13 -39.82 -38.27 20.76
C CYS A 13 -38.46 -37.97 21.42
N ALA A 14 -37.39 -38.47 20.83
CA ALA A 14 -36.05 -37.92 21.05
C ALA A 14 -36.07 -36.51 20.48
N ILE A 15 -36.39 -35.53 21.34
CA ILE A 15 -36.06 -34.13 21.09
C ILE A 15 -34.53 -34.10 21.07
N SER A 16 -33.95 -34.28 19.88
CA SER A 16 -32.56 -33.95 19.63
C SER A 16 -32.47 -32.45 19.88
N CYS A 17 -32.04 -32.08 21.09
CA CYS A 17 -31.62 -30.74 21.40
C CYS A 17 -30.41 -30.50 20.48
N LYS A 18 -30.64 -29.88 19.31
CA LYS A 18 -29.56 -29.52 18.40
C LYS A 18 -28.67 -28.56 19.18
N THR A 19 -27.51 -29.06 19.58
CA THR A 19 -26.46 -28.25 20.19
C THR A 19 -26.11 -27.14 19.21
N GLU A 20 -26.24 -25.89 19.66
CA GLU A 20 -25.79 -24.74 18.89
C GLU A 20 -24.27 -24.66 18.99
N SER A 21 -23.62 -24.27 17.90
CA SER A 21 -22.17 -24.04 17.90
C SER A 21 -21.82 -22.85 18.79
N SER A 22 -20.72 -22.94 19.52
CA SER A 22 -20.13 -21.82 20.25
C SER A 22 -19.43 -20.80 19.34
N ILE A 23 -19.28 -21.09 18.05
CA ILE A 23 -18.68 -20.18 17.07
C ILE A 23 -19.56 -18.93 16.89
N LYS A 24 -18.98 -17.76 17.13
CA LYS A 24 -19.52 -16.43 16.82
C LYS A 24 -18.87 -15.90 15.55
N ILE A 25 -19.66 -15.18 14.75
CA ILE A 25 -19.21 -14.58 13.47
C ILE A 25 -19.04 -13.07 13.65
N LYS A 26 -17.91 -12.52 13.23
CA LYS A 26 -17.57 -11.09 13.33
C LYS A 26 -16.88 -10.58 12.05
N ASP A 27 -16.70 -9.26 11.96
CA ASP A 27 -15.91 -8.58 10.92
C ASP A 27 -16.22 -9.04 9.48
N LEU A 28 -17.49 -8.94 9.10
CA LEU A 28 -17.89 -9.22 7.72
C LEU A 28 -17.30 -8.14 6.79
N THR A 29 -16.75 -8.57 5.66
CA THR A 29 -16.22 -7.66 4.65
C THR A 29 -16.62 -8.06 3.24
N VAL A 30 -16.74 -7.05 2.39
CA VAL A 30 -16.99 -7.17 0.95
C VAL A 30 -15.79 -6.55 0.24
N GLU A 31 -15.06 -7.32 -0.57
CA GLU A 31 -13.79 -6.88 -1.18
C GLU A 31 -12.81 -6.30 -0.14
N TYR A 32 -12.73 -6.93 1.04
CA TYR A 32 -11.90 -6.50 2.18
C TYR A 32 -12.27 -5.13 2.77
N LEU A 33 -13.44 -4.59 2.40
CA LEU A 33 -13.99 -3.33 2.90
C LEU A 33 -15.20 -3.59 3.82
N ASN A 34 -15.38 -2.72 4.81
CA ASN A 34 -16.57 -2.72 5.65
C ASN A 34 -17.67 -1.89 4.98
N ASN A 35 -18.82 -2.52 4.72
CA ASN A 35 -20.03 -1.88 4.18
C ASN A 35 -19.79 -0.88 3.03
N PRO A 36 -19.07 -1.26 1.95
CA PRO A 36 -18.63 -0.31 0.95
C PRO A 36 -19.79 0.22 0.10
N LEU A 37 -19.69 1.49 -0.28
CA LEU A 37 -20.65 2.17 -1.14
C LEU A 37 -20.03 2.43 -2.51
N GLY A 38 -20.71 2.04 -3.58
CA GLY A 38 -20.30 2.36 -4.93
C GLY A 38 -19.32 1.39 -5.57
N ILE A 39 -19.18 0.15 -5.07
CA ILE A 39 -18.31 -0.85 -5.70
C ILE A 39 -18.83 -1.24 -7.09
N ASN A 40 -17.93 -1.45 -8.03
CA ASN A 40 -18.29 -1.82 -9.42
C ASN A 40 -17.85 -3.23 -9.81
N ARG A 41 -17.54 -4.08 -8.82
CA ARG A 41 -17.34 -5.52 -9.01
C ARG A 41 -18.68 -6.24 -8.92
N THR A 42 -19.04 -6.97 -9.98
CA THR A 42 -20.30 -7.73 -10.06
C THR A 42 -20.24 -9.05 -9.29
N HIS A 43 -19.04 -9.60 -9.05
CA HIS A 43 -18.84 -10.78 -8.20
C HIS A 43 -17.98 -10.44 -6.99
N PRO A 44 -18.54 -9.75 -5.98
CA PRO A 44 -17.78 -9.34 -4.81
C PRO A 44 -17.30 -10.54 -3.99
N LEU A 45 -16.09 -10.43 -3.44
CA LEU A 45 -15.53 -11.38 -2.49
C LEU A 45 -16.07 -11.12 -1.08
N LEU A 46 -16.65 -12.14 -0.44
CA LEU A 46 -17.17 -12.06 0.92
C LEU A 46 -16.24 -12.75 1.91
N SER A 47 -15.94 -12.10 3.03
CA SER A 47 -15.16 -12.70 4.12
C SER A 47 -15.83 -12.48 5.47
N TRP A 48 -15.56 -13.38 6.42
CA TRP A 48 -16.01 -13.29 7.79
C TRP A 48 -14.99 -13.94 8.72
N LYS A 49 -14.82 -13.36 9.91
CA LYS A 49 -13.97 -13.93 10.96
C LYS A 49 -14.80 -14.73 11.94
N LEU A 50 -14.17 -15.74 12.52
CA LEU A 50 -14.79 -16.66 13.46
C LEU A 50 -14.11 -16.56 14.81
N PHE A 51 -14.90 -16.67 15.86
CA PHE A 51 -14.44 -16.58 17.24
C PHE A 51 -15.14 -17.63 18.10
N SER A 52 -14.36 -18.35 18.90
CA SER A 52 -14.82 -19.22 19.98
C SER A 52 -13.79 -19.19 21.11
N GLU A 53 -14.27 -19.34 22.35
CA GLU A 53 -13.42 -19.54 23.53
C GLU A 53 -12.96 -20.99 23.66
N GLU A 54 -13.54 -21.92 22.88
CA GLU A 54 -13.13 -23.32 22.84
C GLU A 54 -12.00 -23.55 21.83
N ASN A 55 -10.97 -24.28 22.26
CA ASN A 55 -9.89 -24.74 21.40
C ASN A 55 -10.40 -25.72 20.32
N GLY A 56 -9.71 -25.76 19.18
CA GLY A 56 -9.98 -26.73 18.11
C GLY A 56 -11.24 -26.44 17.27
N LYS A 57 -11.97 -25.35 17.54
CA LYS A 57 -13.15 -24.98 16.77
C LYS A 57 -12.80 -24.58 15.34
N SER A 58 -13.58 -25.09 14.40
CA SER A 58 -13.42 -24.82 12.97
C SER A 58 -14.75 -24.85 12.23
N GLN A 59 -14.81 -24.19 11.07
CA GLN A 59 -15.96 -24.20 10.18
C GLN A 59 -15.92 -25.44 9.29
N SER A 60 -17.03 -26.17 9.19
CA SER A 60 -17.22 -27.25 8.20
C SER A 60 -18.08 -26.82 6.99
N ALA A 61 -18.97 -25.85 7.18
CA ALA A 61 -19.88 -25.35 6.16
C ALA A 61 -20.36 -23.92 6.46
N TYR A 62 -20.92 -23.24 5.45
CA TYR A 62 -21.57 -21.94 5.61
C TYR A 62 -22.86 -21.80 4.79
N ARG A 63 -23.67 -20.78 5.10
CA ARG A 63 -24.83 -20.32 4.32
C ARG A 63 -24.87 -18.80 4.33
N VAL A 64 -24.91 -18.18 3.16
CA VAL A 64 -25.04 -16.73 2.98
C VAL A 64 -26.44 -16.42 2.46
N LEU A 65 -27.06 -15.40 3.06
CA LEU A 65 -28.31 -14.79 2.58
C LEU A 65 -28.00 -13.39 2.08
N ILE A 66 -28.54 -13.02 0.92
CA ILE A 66 -28.51 -11.67 0.35
C ILE A 66 -29.95 -11.23 0.11
N ALA A 67 -30.29 -10.01 0.54
CA ALA A 67 -31.63 -9.47 0.44
C ALA A 67 -31.67 -8.01 -0.02
N SER A 68 -32.83 -7.60 -0.52
CA SER A 68 -33.13 -6.22 -0.94
C SER A 68 -33.37 -5.26 0.23
N SER A 69 -33.59 -5.78 1.44
CA SER A 69 -33.77 -4.99 2.65
C SER A 69 -33.32 -5.72 3.92
N GLU A 70 -32.97 -4.95 4.95
CA GLU A 70 -32.59 -5.49 6.26
C GLU A 70 -33.74 -6.24 6.94
N ALA A 71 -34.98 -5.75 6.81
CA ALA A 71 -36.18 -6.36 7.40
C ALA A 71 -36.46 -7.80 6.89
N LEU A 72 -36.05 -8.12 5.66
CA LEU A 72 -36.13 -9.50 5.14
C LEU A 72 -35.07 -10.40 5.79
N LEU A 73 -33.86 -9.88 5.98
CA LEU A 73 -32.82 -10.63 6.68
C LEU A 73 -33.15 -10.85 8.15
N GLU A 74 -33.84 -9.94 8.84
CA GLU A 74 -34.33 -10.19 10.20
C GLU A 74 -35.21 -11.46 10.28
N LYS A 75 -35.93 -11.77 9.20
CA LYS A 75 -36.74 -13.00 9.05
C LYS A 75 -35.95 -14.19 8.50
N ASN A 76 -34.66 -14.02 8.24
CA ASN A 76 -33.77 -14.98 7.55
C ASN A 76 -34.21 -15.30 6.11
N GLU A 77 -34.75 -14.30 5.40
CA GLU A 77 -35.17 -14.39 4.01
C GLU A 77 -34.14 -13.68 3.11
N GLY A 78 -33.51 -14.43 2.20
CA GLY A 78 -32.63 -13.89 1.17
C GLY A 78 -33.34 -13.86 -0.17
N ASP A 79 -34.20 -12.85 -0.39
CA ASP A 79 -35.02 -12.73 -1.61
C ASP A 79 -34.17 -12.55 -2.89
N ILE A 80 -32.97 -11.99 -2.76
CA ILE A 80 -32.03 -11.84 -3.87
C ILE A 80 -31.23 -13.13 -4.08
N PHE A 81 -30.69 -13.71 -3.00
CA PHE A 81 -29.88 -14.91 -3.10
C PHE A 81 -29.77 -15.67 -1.77
N ASP A 82 -29.72 -16.99 -1.86
CA ASP A 82 -29.46 -17.90 -0.75
C ASP A 82 -28.57 -19.03 -1.25
N THR A 83 -27.38 -19.17 -0.66
CA THR A 83 -26.45 -20.22 -1.08
C THR A 83 -26.93 -21.63 -0.74
N GLY A 84 -27.92 -21.76 0.16
CA GLY A 84 -28.10 -22.98 0.93
C GLY A 84 -26.85 -23.29 1.76
N LYS A 85 -26.75 -24.53 2.25
CA LYS A 85 -25.56 -24.98 2.99
C LYS A 85 -24.46 -25.41 2.03
N ILE A 86 -23.34 -24.71 2.04
CA ILE A 86 -22.13 -25.01 1.27
C ILE A 86 -21.10 -25.69 2.17
N ILE A 87 -20.66 -26.89 1.81
CA ILE A 87 -19.60 -27.62 2.53
C ILE A 87 -18.25 -27.00 2.14
N SER A 88 -17.67 -26.23 3.07
CA SER A 88 -16.39 -25.55 2.88
C SER A 88 -15.87 -25.01 4.20
N THR A 89 -14.56 -25.16 4.42
CA THR A 89 -13.84 -24.57 5.56
C THR A 89 -13.42 -23.12 5.31
N LYS A 90 -13.58 -22.61 4.08
CA LYS A 90 -13.12 -21.27 3.69
C LYS A 90 -14.04 -20.18 4.28
N SER A 91 -13.44 -19.19 4.95
CA SER A 91 -14.14 -18.02 5.51
C SER A 91 -13.61 -16.68 4.97
N VAL A 92 -12.60 -16.71 4.09
CA VAL A 92 -11.92 -15.54 3.55
C VAL A 92 -12.02 -15.52 2.04
N GLY A 93 -12.40 -14.40 1.43
CA GLY A 93 -12.41 -14.24 -0.03
C GLY A 93 -13.33 -15.23 -0.75
N ASN A 94 -14.51 -15.49 -0.20
CA ASN A 94 -15.51 -16.38 -0.79
C ASN A 94 -16.16 -15.71 -2.00
N LYS A 95 -15.98 -16.30 -3.18
CA LYS A 95 -16.70 -15.92 -4.39
C LYS A 95 -17.98 -16.75 -4.50
N LEU A 96 -19.12 -16.09 -4.43
CA LEU A 96 -20.42 -16.74 -4.56
C LEU A 96 -20.81 -16.95 -6.04
N HIS A 97 -21.74 -17.88 -6.29
CA HIS A 97 -22.44 -18.02 -7.56
C HIS A 97 -23.58 -16.99 -7.69
N PHE A 98 -23.25 -15.74 -7.40
CA PHE A 98 -24.16 -14.59 -7.42
C PHE A 98 -23.49 -13.45 -8.17
N GLU A 99 -24.28 -12.69 -8.93
CA GLU A 99 -23.83 -11.53 -9.70
C GLU A 99 -24.68 -10.31 -9.34
N ALA A 100 -24.05 -9.26 -8.80
CA ALA A 100 -24.65 -7.96 -8.55
C ALA A 100 -24.66 -7.14 -9.86
N ASN A 101 -25.66 -7.39 -10.70
CA ASN A 101 -25.76 -6.86 -12.07
C ASN A 101 -26.53 -5.53 -12.20
N GLU A 102 -27.03 -4.98 -11.09
CA GLU A 102 -27.76 -3.72 -11.07
C GLU A 102 -26.90 -2.57 -10.53
N SER A 103 -26.90 -1.43 -11.24
CA SER A 103 -26.19 -0.22 -10.83
C SER A 103 -26.92 0.51 -9.69
N ASN A 104 -26.17 1.18 -8.80
CA ASN A 104 -26.72 1.97 -7.69
C ASN A 104 -27.73 1.18 -6.81
N THR A 105 -27.43 -0.10 -6.54
CA THR A 105 -28.33 -1.01 -5.84
C THR A 105 -27.75 -1.42 -4.49
N MET A 106 -28.57 -1.35 -3.45
CA MET A 106 -28.18 -1.78 -2.11
C MET A 106 -28.45 -3.27 -1.95
N TYR A 107 -27.47 -4.00 -1.44
CA TYR A 107 -27.56 -5.41 -1.11
C TYR A 107 -27.24 -5.58 0.37
N TYR A 108 -28.18 -6.14 1.13
CA TYR A 108 -27.96 -6.54 2.51
C TYR A 108 -27.56 -8.00 2.54
N TRP A 109 -26.70 -8.41 3.46
CA TRP A 109 -26.31 -9.81 3.60
C TRP A 109 -25.94 -10.20 5.02
N LYS A 110 -26.01 -11.50 5.29
CA LYS A 110 -25.50 -12.11 6.52
C LYS A 110 -25.10 -13.57 6.27
N VAL A 111 -24.28 -14.12 7.16
CA VAL A 111 -23.76 -15.48 7.05
C VAL A 111 -24.04 -16.30 8.31
N LYS A 112 -24.21 -17.60 8.13
CA LYS A 112 -24.28 -18.63 9.17
C LYS A 112 -23.22 -19.69 8.89
N VAL A 113 -22.66 -20.29 9.93
CA VAL A 113 -21.68 -21.37 9.80
C VAL A 113 -22.13 -22.64 10.54
N TRP A 114 -21.49 -23.75 10.22
CA TRP A 114 -21.54 -25.00 10.97
C TRP A 114 -20.14 -25.35 11.45
N ASP A 115 -20.03 -25.85 12.68
CA ASP A 115 -18.75 -26.27 13.23
C ASP A 115 -18.29 -27.67 12.78
N GLU A 116 -17.15 -28.13 13.28
CA GLU A 116 -16.58 -29.45 13.00
C GLU A 116 -17.52 -30.62 13.35
N ASN A 117 -18.44 -30.41 14.29
CA ASN A 117 -19.43 -31.39 14.73
C ASN A 117 -20.78 -31.22 14.02
N ASN A 118 -20.82 -30.41 12.95
CA ASN A 118 -22.01 -30.14 12.17
C ASN A 118 -23.12 -29.43 12.97
N ASN A 119 -22.76 -28.74 14.05
CA ASN A 119 -23.69 -27.89 14.81
C ASN A 119 -23.77 -26.51 14.16
N PRO A 120 -24.97 -25.95 13.95
CA PRO A 120 -25.13 -24.61 13.39
C PRO A 120 -24.78 -23.52 14.42
N SER A 121 -24.16 -22.42 13.99
CA SER A 121 -24.08 -21.17 14.76
C SER A 121 -25.40 -20.39 14.72
N SER A 122 -25.48 -19.23 15.37
CA SER A 122 -26.43 -18.18 15.00
C SER A 122 -26.01 -17.48 13.69
N PHE A 123 -26.92 -16.80 13.01
CA PHE A 123 -26.56 -15.90 11.90
C PHE A 123 -25.75 -14.70 12.43
N SER A 124 -24.87 -14.16 11.60
CA SER A 124 -24.19 -12.89 11.86
C SER A 124 -25.18 -11.72 11.87
N ASN A 125 -24.72 -10.57 12.38
CA ASN A 125 -25.38 -9.30 12.14
C ASN A 125 -25.43 -8.98 10.63
N THR A 126 -26.46 -8.25 10.21
CA THR A 126 -26.61 -7.76 8.85
C THR A 126 -25.48 -6.80 8.49
N HIS A 127 -24.88 -7.00 7.33
CA HIS A 127 -23.97 -6.06 6.66
C HIS A 127 -24.55 -5.72 5.29
N PHE A 128 -23.94 -4.78 4.57
CA PHE A 128 -24.39 -4.40 3.24
C PHE A 128 -23.23 -4.09 2.30
N TRP A 129 -23.54 -3.97 1.02
CA TRP A 129 -22.75 -3.16 0.09
C TRP A 129 -23.71 -2.49 -0.88
N LYS A 130 -23.25 -1.39 -1.48
CA LYS A 130 -23.98 -0.74 -2.56
C LYS A 130 -23.15 -0.82 -3.84
N THR A 131 -23.75 -1.27 -4.94
CA THR A 131 -23.09 -1.16 -6.24
C THR A 131 -23.01 0.31 -6.67
N GLY A 132 -21.95 0.66 -7.36
CA GLY A 132 -21.84 1.92 -8.08
C GLY A 132 -22.49 1.81 -9.45
N PHE A 133 -21.99 2.59 -10.40
CA PHE A 133 -22.35 2.45 -11.80
C PHE A 133 -21.50 1.36 -12.46
N LEU A 134 -22.14 0.34 -13.01
CA LEU A 134 -21.50 -0.81 -13.64
C LEU A 134 -21.09 -0.54 -15.09
N LYS A 135 -21.80 0.36 -15.76
CA LYS A 135 -21.49 0.83 -17.12
C LYS A 135 -21.35 2.34 -17.13
N GLU A 136 -20.52 2.85 -18.04
CA GLU A 136 -20.37 4.30 -18.23
C GLU A 136 -21.69 4.97 -18.62
N SER A 137 -22.54 4.28 -19.39
CA SER A 137 -23.87 4.74 -19.77
C SER A 137 -24.84 4.94 -18.60
N ASP A 138 -24.54 4.36 -17.43
CA ASP A 138 -25.41 4.49 -16.25
C ASP A 138 -25.22 5.84 -15.55
N TRP A 139 -24.10 6.53 -15.81
CA TRP A 139 -23.89 7.90 -15.36
C TRP A 139 -24.75 8.87 -16.17
N LYS A 140 -25.48 9.74 -15.46
CA LYS A 140 -26.20 10.86 -16.07
C LYS A 140 -25.37 12.13 -16.07
N ALA A 141 -24.46 12.25 -15.10
CA ALA A 141 -23.54 13.36 -14.99
C ALA A 141 -22.61 13.53 -16.19
N LYS A 142 -22.27 14.80 -16.45
CA LYS A 142 -21.34 15.24 -17.49
C LYS A 142 -20.05 15.67 -16.83
N TRP A 143 -18.94 15.38 -17.50
CA TRP A 143 -17.66 15.96 -17.12
C TRP A 143 -17.70 17.46 -17.37
N ILE A 144 -17.38 18.25 -16.35
CA ILE A 144 -17.34 19.72 -16.42
C ILE A 144 -15.96 20.25 -16.04
N SER A 145 -15.56 21.37 -16.64
CA SER A 145 -14.30 22.06 -16.36
C SER A 145 -14.46 23.58 -16.56
N ASN A 146 -13.44 24.36 -16.20
CA ASN A 146 -13.39 25.81 -16.40
C ASN A 146 -12.96 26.14 -17.86
N LYS A 147 -11.72 26.58 -18.09
CA LYS A 147 -11.16 27.12 -19.34
C LYS A 147 -10.65 26.03 -20.29
N TYR A 148 -11.37 24.91 -20.40
CA TYR A 148 -10.90 23.74 -21.16
C TYR A 148 -10.48 24.09 -22.60
N LYS A 149 -11.38 24.72 -23.37
CA LYS A 149 -11.13 25.07 -24.79
C LYS A 149 -9.94 26.02 -24.95
N THR A 150 -9.85 27.06 -24.10
CA THR A 150 -8.78 28.06 -24.15
C THR A 150 -7.39 27.43 -23.96
N VAL A 151 -7.29 26.37 -23.15
CA VAL A 151 -6.02 25.67 -22.88
C VAL A 151 -5.74 24.59 -23.93
N THR A 152 -6.76 23.85 -24.39
CA THR A 152 -6.56 22.77 -25.38
C THR A 152 -6.32 23.28 -26.80
N ASP A 153 -6.94 24.40 -27.19
CA ASP A 153 -6.82 24.94 -28.56
C ASP A 153 -5.47 25.63 -28.80
N LYS A 154 -4.77 26.02 -27.73
CA LYS A 154 -3.41 26.60 -27.76
C LYS A 154 -2.30 25.54 -27.71
N ARG A 155 -2.62 24.25 -27.64
CA ARG A 155 -1.60 23.19 -27.62
C ARG A 155 -0.98 23.04 -29.00
N GLU A 156 0.23 23.55 -29.18
CA GLU A 156 1.10 23.03 -30.23
C GLU A 156 1.52 21.59 -29.87
N PRO A 157 1.66 20.69 -30.86
CA PRO A 157 2.15 19.34 -30.61
C PRO A 157 3.54 19.41 -29.98
N PHE A 158 3.65 18.93 -28.74
CA PHE A 158 4.95 18.76 -28.10
C PHE A 158 5.76 17.75 -28.90
N THR A 159 6.86 18.21 -29.50
CA THR A 159 7.91 17.31 -29.96
C THR A 159 8.86 17.07 -28.79
N ARG A 160 9.30 15.82 -28.60
CA ARG A 160 10.17 15.35 -27.50
C ARG A 160 11.50 16.11 -27.39
N TYR A 161 11.82 17.01 -28.34
CA TYR A 161 13.14 17.62 -28.53
C TYR A 161 13.25 19.13 -28.28
N ASP A 162 12.16 19.86 -27.97
CA ASP A 162 12.26 21.29 -27.66
C ASP A 162 12.35 21.57 -26.15
N ASN A 163 13.59 21.65 -25.65
CA ASN A 163 13.90 22.03 -24.27
C ASN A 163 13.93 23.56 -24.04
N SER A 164 13.66 24.38 -25.06
CA SER A 164 13.86 25.84 -25.00
C SER A 164 12.66 26.64 -24.51
N ARG A 165 11.47 26.02 -24.39
CA ARG A 165 10.24 26.72 -24.01
C ARG A 165 9.87 26.46 -22.55
N VAL A 166 10.03 27.49 -21.71
CA VAL A 166 9.49 27.56 -20.35
C VAL A 166 7.97 27.70 -20.45
N PHE A 167 7.22 26.62 -20.24
CA PHE A 167 5.78 26.70 -20.07
C PHE A 167 5.46 26.67 -18.57
N VAL A 168 5.35 27.85 -17.95
CA VAL A 168 4.55 27.98 -16.71
C VAL A 168 3.10 27.79 -17.15
N ALA A 169 2.39 26.82 -16.58
CA ALA A 169 0.99 26.62 -16.92
C ALA A 169 0.21 27.93 -16.74
N GLU A 170 -0.50 28.40 -17.78
CA GLU A 170 -1.36 29.61 -17.72
C GLU A 170 -2.47 29.47 -16.64
N ASP A 171 -2.80 28.25 -16.19
CA ASP A 171 -3.84 27.95 -15.20
C ASP A 171 -3.30 27.03 -14.08
N SER A 172 -2.66 27.63 -13.07
CA SER A 172 -2.15 26.94 -11.87
C SER A 172 -3.03 27.16 -10.63
N SER A 173 -4.07 27.98 -10.73
CA SER A 173 -5.00 28.27 -9.64
C SER A 173 -5.97 27.12 -9.40
N ALA A 174 -6.48 26.98 -8.16
CA ALA A 174 -7.56 26.04 -7.90
C ALA A 174 -8.89 26.57 -8.46
N VAL A 175 -9.72 25.66 -8.95
CA VAL A 175 -11.03 25.99 -9.56
C VAL A 175 -12.13 25.74 -8.54
N TYR A 176 -12.96 26.74 -8.26
CA TYR A 176 -14.10 26.64 -7.36
C TYR A 176 -15.38 26.50 -8.18
N LEU A 177 -16.14 25.44 -7.97
CA LEU A 177 -17.37 25.12 -8.70
C LEU A 177 -18.56 25.01 -7.76
N ARG A 178 -19.74 25.49 -8.17
CA ARG A 178 -20.96 25.39 -7.36
C ARG A 178 -22.22 25.21 -8.20
N LYS A 179 -23.22 24.56 -7.59
CA LYS A 179 -24.61 24.47 -8.06
C LYS A 179 -25.57 24.51 -6.89
N VAL A 180 -26.60 25.34 -7.03
CA VAL A 180 -27.75 25.37 -6.11
C VAL A 180 -28.87 24.52 -6.70
N PHE A 181 -29.51 23.70 -5.87
CA PHE A 181 -30.65 22.88 -6.25
C PHE A 181 -31.68 22.84 -5.11
N LYS A 182 -32.88 22.34 -5.39
CA LYS A 182 -33.95 22.22 -4.39
C LYS A 182 -34.34 20.76 -4.21
N THR A 183 -34.49 20.33 -2.95
CA THR A 183 -35.14 19.08 -2.58
C THR A 183 -36.62 19.35 -2.35
N ASN A 184 -37.50 18.47 -2.85
CA ASN A 184 -38.95 18.74 -2.93
C ASN A 184 -39.81 17.78 -2.11
N ASP A 185 -39.19 16.79 -1.46
CA ASP A 185 -39.86 15.80 -0.62
C ASP A 185 -38.91 15.39 0.52
N SER A 186 -39.42 14.60 1.47
CA SER A 186 -38.66 14.03 2.59
C SER A 186 -37.64 13.02 2.07
N ILE A 187 -36.37 13.27 2.36
CA ILE A 187 -35.25 12.45 1.89
C ILE A 187 -35.14 11.21 2.78
N LYS A 188 -35.16 10.04 2.14
CA LYS A 188 -34.89 8.74 2.77
C LYS A 188 -33.39 8.45 2.81
N THR A 189 -32.73 8.54 1.65
CA THR A 189 -31.27 8.41 1.54
C THR A 189 -30.72 9.32 0.46
N ALA A 190 -29.45 9.70 0.59
CA ALA A 190 -28.71 10.34 -0.49
C ALA A 190 -27.28 9.79 -0.58
N THR A 191 -26.87 9.43 -1.79
CA THR A 191 -25.50 9.01 -2.10
C THR A 191 -24.93 9.94 -3.17
N VAL A 192 -23.72 10.45 -2.96
CA VAL A 192 -22.96 11.14 -4.01
C VAL A 192 -21.91 10.22 -4.57
N TYR A 193 -21.75 10.23 -5.89
CA TYR A 193 -20.68 9.60 -6.65
C TYR A 193 -19.85 10.71 -7.30
N VAL A 194 -18.54 10.71 -7.09
CA VAL A 194 -17.69 11.85 -7.49
C VAL A 194 -16.30 11.40 -7.96
N SER A 195 -15.81 12.07 -9.00
CA SER A 195 -14.45 12.00 -9.50
C SER A 195 -13.98 13.39 -9.91
N GLY A 196 -12.92 13.89 -9.26
CA GLY A 196 -12.28 15.15 -9.62
C GLY A 196 -10.87 14.90 -10.14
N LEU A 197 -10.64 15.11 -11.43
CA LEU A 197 -9.32 14.88 -12.04
C LEU A 197 -8.35 16.01 -11.71
N GLY A 198 -7.23 15.63 -11.12
CA GLY A 198 -6.35 16.51 -10.37
C GLY A 198 -6.43 16.07 -8.93
N TYR A 199 -7.00 16.92 -8.08
CA TYR A 199 -7.58 16.51 -6.81
C TYR A 199 -8.85 17.31 -6.56
N TYR A 200 -9.75 16.83 -5.70
CA TYR A 200 -10.95 17.57 -5.32
C TYR A 200 -11.19 17.59 -3.82
N GLU A 201 -11.91 18.62 -3.40
CA GLU A 201 -12.68 18.59 -2.17
C GLU A 201 -14.14 18.94 -2.47
N LEU A 202 -15.07 18.10 -2.00
CA LEU A 202 -16.50 18.29 -2.20
C LEU A 202 -17.16 18.84 -0.93
N TYR A 203 -18.12 19.74 -1.11
CA TYR A 203 -18.89 20.38 -0.05
C TYR A 203 -20.39 20.30 -0.33
N LEU A 204 -21.18 20.07 0.72
CA LEU A 204 -22.63 20.21 0.72
C LEU A 204 -23.04 21.19 1.82
N ASN A 205 -23.75 22.25 1.43
CA ASN A 205 -24.27 23.27 2.36
C ASN A 205 -23.22 23.84 3.33
N GLY A 206 -22.01 24.09 2.83
CA GLY A 206 -20.89 24.62 3.62
C GLY A 206 -20.06 23.57 4.37
N ARG A 207 -20.47 22.29 4.37
CA ARG A 207 -19.77 21.20 5.07
C ARG A 207 -18.99 20.33 4.09
N LYS A 208 -17.74 19.99 4.40
CA LYS A 208 -16.93 19.05 3.61
C LYS A 208 -17.59 17.67 3.60
N VAL A 209 -17.60 17.02 2.45
CA VAL A 209 -18.08 15.63 2.29
C VAL A 209 -16.93 14.69 2.55
N GLY A 210 -17.08 13.84 3.57
CA GLY A 210 -16.00 12.97 4.04
C GLY A 210 -14.85 13.77 4.69
N ASP A 211 -13.78 13.05 5.00
CA ASP A 211 -12.57 13.54 5.67
C ASP A 211 -11.30 13.31 4.83
N HIS A 212 -11.47 12.93 3.56
CA HIS A 212 -10.35 12.64 2.67
C HIS A 212 -9.65 13.93 2.23
N VAL A 213 -8.35 13.80 1.93
CA VAL A 213 -7.53 14.82 1.29
C VAL A 213 -6.84 14.22 0.08
N LEU A 214 -6.45 15.05 -0.90
CA LEU A 214 -5.75 14.59 -2.11
C LEU A 214 -6.48 13.46 -2.86
N ASP A 215 -7.81 13.48 -2.88
CA ASP A 215 -8.62 12.50 -3.61
C ASP A 215 -8.90 12.98 -5.05
N PRO A 216 -9.07 12.07 -6.02
CA PRO A 216 -8.88 10.63 -5.92
C PRO A 216 -7.40 10.23 -6.02
N VAL A 217 -7.11 8.96 -5.77
CA VAL A 217 -5.74 8.41 -5.87
C VAL A 217 -5.15 8.54 -7.28
N PHE A 218 -3.82 8.73 -7.36
CA PHE A 218 -3.12 8.89 -8.64
C PHE A 218 -3.06 7.57 -9.43
N THR A 219 -3.39 7.65 -10.71
CA THR A 219 -3.35 6.58 -11.71
C THR A 219 -2.86 7.13 -13.05
N ASP A 220 -2.54 6.25 -14.01
CA ASP A 220 -2.45 6.64 -15.41
C ASP A 220 -3.88 6.96 -15.90
N TYR A 221 -4.19 8.26 -16.02
CA TYR A 221 -5.52 8.73 -16.41
C TYR A 221 -5.92 8.39 -17.85
N GLN A 222 -5.01 7.85 -18.68
CA GLN A 222 -5.34 7.27 -19.98
C GLN A 222 -5.81 5.82 -19.88
N LYS A 223 -5.56 5.14 -18.75
CA LYS A 223 -5.93 3.74 -18.53
C LYS A 223 -7.06 3.60 -17.52
N ASN A 224 -6.96 4.34 -16.41
CA ASN A 224 -7.83 4.17 -15.27
C ASN A 224 -8.07 5.50 -14.58
N VAL A 225 -9.33 5.77 -14.24
CA VAL A 225 -9.77 6.95 -13.48
C VAL A 225 -10.57 6.47 -12.29
N LYS A 226 -10.33 7.04 -11.12
CA LYS A 226 -11.02 6.63 -9.89
C LYS A 226 -12.19 7.52 -9.54
N TYR A 227 -13.25 6.91 -9.02
CA TYR A 227 -14.35 7.61 -8.35
C TYR A 227 -14.56 7.06 -6.94
N LEU A 228 -15.17 7.88 -6.09
CA LEU A 228 -15.61 7.53 -4.76
C LEU A 228 -17.12 7.72 -4.62
N ALA A 229 -17.69 7.11 -3.59
CA ALA A 229 -19.07 7.34 -3.20
C ALA A 229 -19.20 7.60 -1.71
N TYR A 230 -20.10 8.51 -1.33
CA TYR A 230 -20.34 8.89 0.06
C TYR A 230 -21.83 8.92 0.37
N ASN A 231 -22.19 8.52 1.58
CA ASN A 231 -23.50 8.83 2.13
C ASN A 231 -23.53 10.31 2.50
N VAL A 232 -24.48 11.06 1.94
CA VAL A 232 -24.64 12.51 2.15
C VAL A 232 -26.02 12.89 2.66
N THR A 233 -26.79 11.90 3.15
CA THR A 233 -28.17 12.08 3.61
C THR A 233 -28.26 13.21 4.64
N GLU A 234 -27.43 13.16 5.68
CA GLU A 234 -27.41 14.14 6.78
C GLU A 234 -26.83 15.52 6.40
N LEU A 235 -26.22 15.64 5.23
CA LEU A 235 -25.67 16.92 4.74
C LEU A 235 -26.70 17.73 3.95
N LEU A 236 -27.81 17.12 3.54
CA LEU A 236 -28.86 17.77 2.77
C LEU A 236 -29.95 18.34 3.68
N LYS A 237 -30.40 19.55 3.34
CA LYS A 237 -31.57 20.18 3.93
C LYS A 237 -32.83 19.60 3.29
N GLN A 238 -33.77 19.21 4.13
CA GLN A 238 -35.09 18.69 3.74
C GLN A 238 -35.95 19.81 3.14
N ASN A 239 -36.67 19.53 2.05
CA ASN A 239 -37.63 20.45 1.42
C ASN A 239 -37.11 21.89 1.21
N ASN A 240 -35.83 22.04 0.87
CA ASN A 240 -35.16 23.35 0.88
C ASN A 240 -34.11 23.46 -0.23
N PHE A 241 -33.60 24.67 -0.42
CA PHE A 241 -32.43 24.92 -1.24
C PHE A 241 -31.18 24.36 -0.59
N ASN A 242 -30.43 23.64 -1.41
CA ASN A 242 -29.18 22.99 -1.11
C ASN A 242 -28.12 23.50 -2.08
N THR A 243 -26.87 23.46 -1.65
CA THR A 243 -25.71 23.77 -2.50
C THR A 243 -24.75 22.60 -2.50
N VAL A 244 -24.40 22.13 -3.70
CA VAL A 244 -23.22 21.29 -3.91
C VAL A 244 -22.10 22.16 -4.47
N SER A 245 -20.88 21.95 -3.99
CA SER A 245 -19.73 22.75 -4.35
C SER A 245 -18.47 21.91 -4.34
N ALA A 246 -17.51 22.23 -5.19
CA ALA A 246 -16.22 21.52 -5.26
C ALA A 246 -15.07 22.51 -5.46
N ILE A 247 -13.92 22.19 -4.89
CA ILE A 247 -12.65 22.83 -5.24
C ILE A 247 -11.83 21.79 -6.01
N LEU A 248 -11.26 22.16 -7.15
CA LEU A 248 -10.35 21.31 -7.92
C LEU A 248 -8.92 21.84 -7.88
N GLY A 249 -7.98 20.99 -7.48
CA GLY A 249 -6.54 21.20 -7.59
C GLY A 249 -5.95 20.53 -8.81
N ASN A 250 -4.72 20.89 -9.15
CA ASN A 250 -4.01 20.38 -10.32
C ASN A 250 -3.56 18.92 -10.15
N GLY A 251 -3.07 18.56 -8.96
CA GLY A 251 -2.54 17.23 -8.65
C GLY A 251 -1.53 16.72 -9.68
N PHE A 252 -1.51 15.41 -9.91
CA PHE A 252 -0.73 14.80 -11.00
C PHE A 252 -1.43 14.87 -12.37
N TYR A 253 -2.72 15.24 -12.41
CA TYR A 253 -3.49 15.34 -13.66
C TYR A 253 -3.08 16.56 -14.49
N ASN A 254 -3.04 17.73 -13.86
CA ASN A 254 -2.63 18.99 -14.47
C ASN A 254 -1.26 19.45 -13.92
N HIS A 255 -0.31 18.53 -13.79
CA HIS A 255 0.99 18.81 -13.18
C HIS A 255 1.68 20.03 -13.82
N THR A 256 2.05 21.01 -13.01
CA THR A 256 2.54 22.32 -13.48
C THR A 256 4.06 22.44 -13.45
N GLU A 257 4.72 21.73 -12.55
CA GLU A 257 6.15 21.88 -12.28
C GLU A 257 6.96 21.02 -13.24
N ARG A 258 8.08 21.54 -13.73
CA ARG A 258 9.01 20.71 -14.46
C ARG A 258 9.71 19.78 -13.48
N ASP A 259 9.78 18.50 -13.82
CA ASP A 259 10.46 17.51 -13.01
C ASP A 259 11.27 16.51 -13.85
N LEU A 260 12.03 15.65 -13.17
CA LEU A 260 12.84 14.60 -13.80
C LEU A 260 11.99 13.63 -14.65
N PHE A 261 10.75 13.39 -14.24
CA PHE A 261 9.82 12.42 -14.81
C PHE A 261 8.96 13.02 -15.93
N GLN A 262 9.14 14.30 -16.22
CA GLN A 262 8.45 15.07 -17.25
C GLN A 262 6.92 15.10 -17.08
N MET A 263 6.42 15.00 -15.85
CA MET A 263 4.97 14.91 -15.59
C MET A 263 4.19 16.11 -16.14
N GLU A 264 4.84 17.26 -16.30
CA GLU A 264 4.26 18.44 -16.94
C GLU A 264 3.88 18.22 -18.42
N LYS A 265 4.44 17.18 -19.05
CA LYS A 265 4.22 16.79 -20.46
C LYS A 265 3.23 15.65 -20.63
N ALA A 266 2.57 15.18 -19.58
CA ALA A 266 1.66 14.04 -19.67
C ALA A 266 0.52 14.24 -20.68
N ASN A 267 0.23 13.21 -21.48
CA ASN A 267 -0.76 13.29 -22.57
C ASN A 267 -2.19 13.56 -22.08
N TRP A 268 -2.52 13.14 -20.86
CA TRP A 268 -3.84 13.36 -20.24
C TRP A 268 -4.03 14.79 -19.71
N LYS A 269 -2.96 15.57 -19.59
CA LYS A 269 -3.00 16.88 -18.94
C LYS A 269 -4.04 17.77 -19.60
N THR A 270 -4.97 18.30 -18.84
CA THR A 270 -5.92 19.37 -19.22
C THR A 270 -6.29 20.12 -17.95
N PRO A 271 -6.99 21.27 -18.01
CA PRO A 271 -7.53 21.87 -16.79
C PRO A 271 -8.34 20.84 -15.98
N PRO A 272 -8.32 20.89 -14.64
CA PRO A 272 -9.03 19.95 -13.79
C PRO A 272 -10.49 19.75 -14.19
N LYS A 273 -11.01 18.53 -14.01
CA LYS A 273 -12.37 18.14 -14.42
C LYS A 273 -13.14 17.56 -13.25
N LEU A 274 -14.46 17.77 -13.21
CA LEU A 274 -15.37 17.17 -12.24
C LEU A 274 -16.43 16.32 -12.92
N LEU A 275 -16.65 15.13 -12.39
CA LEU A 275 -17.86 14.32 -12.56
C LEU A 275 -18.50 14.14 -11.20
N CYS A 276 -19.76 14.56 -11.03
CA CYS A 276 -20.46 14.48 -9.76
C CYS A 276 -21.94 14.15 -9.98
N GLU A 277 -22.44 13.11 -9.32
CA GLU A 277 -23.84 12.71 -9.35
C GLU A 277 -24.34 12.40 -7.94
N ILE A 278 -25.29 13.18 -7.44
CA ILE A 278 -26.01 12.92 -6.19
C ILE A 278 -27.34 12.28 -6.53
N ILE A 279 -27.57 11.08 -6.00
CA ILE A 279 -28.86 10.39 -6.08
C ILE A 279 -29.56 10.54 -4.75
N VAL A 280 -30.69 11.22 -4.76
CA VAL A 280 -31.58 11.41 -3.59
C VAL A 280 -32.78 10.49 -3.77
N GLU A 281 -32.98 9.57 -2.84
CA GLU A 281 -34.17 8.74 -2.75
C GLU A 281 -35.09 9.35 -1.70
N TYR A 282 -36.34 9.61 -2.07
CA TYR A 282 -37.35 10.18 -1.18
C TYR A 282 -38.18 9.07 -0.52
N GLU A 283 -38.86 9.41 0.58
CA GLU A 283 -39.77 8.48 1.27
C GLU A 283 -40.96 8.06 0.40
N SER A 284 -41.33 8.88 -0.60
CA SER A 284 -42.32 8.52 -1.63
C SER A 284 -41.86 7.41 -2.59
N GLY A 285 -40.58 7.02 -2.55
CA GLY A 285 -39.96 6.07 -3.48
C GLY A 285 -39.45 6.70 -4.78
N THR A 286 -39.70 8.00 -5.00
CA THR A 286 -39.16 8.73 -6.15
C THR A 286 -37.67 9.03 -5.97
N LYS A 287 -36.93 9.18 -7.08
CA LYS A 287 -35.50 9.52 -7.07
C LYS A 287 -35.23 10.81 -7.82
N ALA A 288 -34.37 11.67 -7.27
CA ALA A 288 -33.82 12.83 -7.96
C ALA A 288 -32.32 12.64 -8.22
N HIS A 289 -31.87 13.10 -9.38
CA HIS A 289 -30.46 13.11 -9.77
C HIS A 289 -29.98 14.56 -9.88
N ILE A 290 -29.00 14.93 -9.05
CA ILE A 290 -28.33 16.22 -9.11
C ILE A 290 -26.97 15.97 -9.75
N ILE A 291 -26.81 16.42 -10.98
CA ILE A 291 -25.65 16.09 -11.81
C ILE A 291 -24.74 17.29 -12.04
N SER A 292 -23.45 17.02 -12.29
CA SER A 292 -22.53 17.91 -12.99
C SER A 292 -22.96 18.08 -14.44
N ASP A 293 -23.19 19.32 -14.86
CA ASP A 293 -23.71 19.72 -16.17
C ASP A 293 -23.45 21.23 -16.40
N ALA A 294 -23.85 21.75 -17.55
CA ALA A 294 -23.71 23.17 -17.89
C ALA A 294 -24.40 24.18 -16.94
N THR A 295 -25.21 23.74 -15.98
CA THR A 295 -25.87 24.64 -15.00
C THR A 295 -24.97 25.01 -13.82
N TRP A 296 -23.83 24.32 -13.66
CA TRP A 296 -22.82 24.70 -12.68
C TRP A 296 -22.14 26.01 -13.07
N LYS A 297 -21.65 26.71 -12.06
CA LYS A 297 -20.81 27.89 -12.23
C LYS A 297 -19.44 27.68 -11.61
N TRP A 298 -18.45 28.42 -12.08
CA TRP A 298 -17.11 28.42 -11.53
C TRP A 298 -16.51 29.82 -11.37
N SER A 299 -15.53 29.92 -10.47
CA SER A 299 -14.64 31.06 -10.28
C SER A 299 -13.26 30.55 -9.82
N TYR A 300 -12.25 31.40 -9.91
CA TYR A 300 -11.07 31.23 -9.06
C TYR A 300 -11.37 31.70 -7.64
N GLY A 301 -10.54 31.26 -6.69
CA GLY A 301 -10.63 31.65 -5.29
C GLY A 301 -9.23 31.94 -4.72
N PRO A 302 -9.06 31.87 -3.39
CA PRO A 302 -7.83 32.28 -2.73
C PRO A 302 -6.62 31.39 -3.07
N ILE A 303 -6.79 30.13 -3.46
CA ILE A 303 -5.66 29.28 -3.91
C ILE A 303 -5.31 29.65 -5.36
N ILE A 304 -4.38 30.59 -5.52
CA ILE A 304 -3.99 31.13 -6.84
C ILE A 304 -2.90 30.30 -7.51
N TYR A 305 -2.24 29.39 -6.79
CA TYR A 305 -1.29 28.43 -7.33
C TYR A 305 -1.28 27.16 -6.47
N ASN A 306 -1.28 25.99 -7.09
CA ASN A 306 -1.05 24.71 -6.40
C ASN A 306 -0.28 23.71 -7.26
N SER A 307 0.66 23.00 -6.62
CA SER A 307 1.53 22.00 -7.24
C SER A 307 1.97 20.98 -6.20
N ILE A 308 1.97 19.69 -6.56
CA ILE A 308 2.37 18.62 -5.64
C ILE A 308 3.85 18.73 -5.22
N ARG A 309 4.71 19.24 -6.10
CA ARG A 309 6.14 19.46 -5.80
C ARG A 309 6.41 20.87 -5.29
N GLY A 310 5.73 21.84 -5.88
CA GLY A 310 6.01 23.25 -5.64
C GLY A 310 5.32 23.87 -4.44
N GLY A 311 4.32 23.22 -3.84
CA GLY A 311 3.52 23.79 -2.75
C GLY A 311 2.34 24.64 -3.26
N GLU A 312 1.84 25.53 -2.41
CA GLU A 312 0.68 26.37 -2.71
C GLU A 312 0.94 27.87 -2.51
N THR A 313 0.15 28.70 -3.18
CA THR A 313 0.04 30.13 -2.90
C THR A 313 -1.41 30.46 -2.59
N ILE A 314 -1.63 31.02 -1.41
CA ILE A 314 -2.93 31.51 -0.94
C ILE A 314 -2.91 33.03 -0.93
N ASP A 315 -3.84 33.66 -1.62
CA ASP A 315 -4.10 35.10 -1.56
C ASP A 315 -5.32 35.38 -0.70
N ALA A 316 -5.08 35.72 0.57
CA ALA A 316 -6.14 35.91 1.55
C ALA A 316 -7.02 37.15 1.28
N ARG A 317 -6.57 38.05 0.37
CA ARG A 317 -7.35 39.22 -0.08
C ARG A 317 -8.57 38.80 -0.91
N ILE A 318 -8.55 37.61 -1.49
CA ILE A 318 -9.66 37.06 -2.27
C ILE A 318 -10.69 36.47 -1.31
N ASP A 319 -11.74 37.25 -1.02
CA ASP A 319 -12.83 36.80 -0.16
C ASP A 319 -13.95 36.11 -0.96
N ILE A 320 -14.16 34.83 -0.65
CA ILE A 320 -15.27 34.02 -1.17
C ILE A 320 -16.12 33.43 -0.03
N ASN A 321 -16.17 34.09 1.13
CA ASN A 321 -16.89 33.61 2.30
C ASN A 321 -18.33 33.20 1.98
N GLY A 322 -18.70 32.00 2.42
CA GLY A 322 -20.02 31.42 2.20
C GLY A 322 -20.30 30.93 0.77
N TRP A 323 -19.34 30.94 -0.16
CA TRP A 323 -19.49 30.51 -1.57
C TRP A 323 -20.17 29.14 -1.75
N ASN A 324 -19.90 28.23 -0.82
CA ASN A 324 -20.41 26.86 -0.76
C ASN A 324 -21.76 26.74 -0.02
N THR A 325 -22.47 27.85 0.18
CA THR A 325 -23.83 27.90 0.77
C THR A 325 -24.86 28.41 -0.25
N SER A 326 -26.15 28.23 0.05
CA SER A 326 -27.25 28.59 -0.87
C SER A 326 -27.54 30.08 -0.94
N ASN A 327 -27.14 30.85 0.08
CA ASN A 327 -27.39 32.30 0.16
C ASN A 327 -26.33 33.13 -0.58
N PHE A 328 -25.26 32.50 -1.06
CA PHE A 328 -24.18 33.18 -1.76
C PHE A 328 -24.63 33.72 -3.12
N LYS A 329 -24.30 34.99 -3.36
CA LYS A 329 -24.56 35.67 -4.63
C LYS A 329 -23.37 35.48 -5.56
N ASP A 330 -23.50 34.57 -6.51
CA ASP A 330 -22.46 34.22 -7.48
C ASP A 330 -22.41 35.18 -8.69
N ASN A 331 -22.68 36.47 -8.45
CA ASN A 331 -22.56 37.51 -9.47
C ASN A 331 -21.09 37.59 -9.93
N GLY A 332 -20.84 37.41 -11.22
CA GLY A 332 -19.47 37.38 -11.78
C GLY A 332 -18.84 35.99 -11.88
N TRP A 333 -19.48 34.94 -11.34
CA TRP A 333 -19.07 33.57 -11.62
C TRP A 333 -19.44 33.20 -13.06
N GLN A 334 -18.57 32.43 -13.71
CA GLN A 334 -18.69 32.03 -15.10
C GLN A 334 -19.40 30.68 -15.21
N SER A 335 -20.05 30.43 -16.33
CA SER A 335 -20.59 29.09 -16.62
C SER A 335 -19.45 28.10 -16.84
N VAL A 336 -19.63 26.86 -16.38
CA VAL A 336 -18.70 25.76 -16.69
C VAL A 336 -18.84 25.35 -18.16
N THR A 337 -17.83 24.64 -18.65
CA THR A 337 -17.87 23.97 -19.95
C THR A 337 -18.04 22.46 -19.73
N GLU A 338 -19.00 21.84 -20.42
CA GLU A 338 -19.04 20.37 -20.54
C GLU A 338 -17.90 19.90 -21.44
N VAL A 339 -17.14 18.90 -21.01
CA VAL A 339 -15.91 18.45 -21.65
C VAL A 339 -15.91 16.95 -21.91
N PRO A 340 -15.07 16.45 -22.83
CA PRO A 340 -14.93 15.01 -23.02
C PRO A 340 -14.46 14.31 -21.74
N ALA A 341 -14.96 13.10 -21.54
CA ALA A 341 -14.49 12.18 -20.51
C ALA A 341 -12.96 11.93 -20.66
N PRO A 342 -12.25 11.61 -19.57
CA PRO A 342 -10.90 11.08 -19.68
C PRO A 342 -10.91 9.78 -20.49
N VAL A 343 -9.75 9.43 -21.06
CA VAL A 343 -9.61 8.19 -21.85
C VAL A 343 -9.67 6.96 -20.95
N GLY A 344 -9.14 7.05 -19.73
CA GLY A 344 -9.11 5.94 -18.79
C GLY A 344 -10.49 5.51 -18.30
N LYS A 345 -10.63 4.21 -18.03
CA LYS A 345 -11.87 3.62 -17.54
C LYS A 345 -12.19 4.10 -16.13
N LEU A 346 -13.42 4.52 -15.90
CA LEU A 346 -13.89 4.93 -14.59
C LEU A 346 -14.12 3.71 -13.66
N THR A 347 -13.42 3.65 -12.53
CA THR A 347 -13.51 2.54 -11.56
C THR A 347 -13.54 3.00 -10.11
N TYR A 348 -14.13 2.18 -9.23
CA TYR A 348 -14.19 2.50 -7.80
C TYR A 348 -12.81 2.43 -7.14
N GLN A 349 -12.54 3.34 -6.21
CA GLN A 349 -11.32 3.34 -5.38
C GLN A 349 -11.46 2.35 -4.22
N TYR A 350 -10.97 1.12 -4.40
CA TYR A 350 -10.99 0.08 -3.34
C TYR A 350 -9.94 0.30 -2.26
N MET A 351 -8.85 1.00 -2.57
CA MET A 351 -7.80 1.27 -1.60
C MET A 351 -8.25 2.34 -0.60
N PRO A 352 -7.71 2.35 0.64
CA PRO A 352 -7.96 3.42 1.59
C PRO A 352 -7.63 4.80 0.99
N PRO A 353 -8.37 5.86 1.38
CA PRO A 353 -8.09 7.22 0.95
C PRO A 353 -6.87 7.80 1.68
N MET A 354 -6.41 8.97 1.26
CA MET A 354 -5.47 9.77 2.05
C MET A 354 -6.23 10.63 3.07
N ARG A 355 -5.67 10.76 4.27
CA ARG A 355 -6.22 11.56 5.38
C ARG A 355 -5.12 12.33 6.11
N GLU A 356 -5.53 13.36 6.83
CA GLU A 356 -4.72 13.91 7.93
C GLU A 356 -4.74 12.90 9.10
N THR A 357 -3.63 12.20 9.33
CA THR A 357 -3.57 11.09 10.30
C THR A 357 -3.01 11.52 11.66
N LYS A 358 -2.24 12.61 11.69
CA LYS A 358 -1.62 13.15 12.90
C LYS A 358 -1.46 14.66 12.80
N SER A 359 -1.61 15.36 13.91
CA SER A 359 -1.25 16.78 14.03
C SER A 359 -0.13 16.96 15.06
N LEU A 360 0.86 17.80 14.74
CA LEU A 360 2.06 18.04 15.54
C LEU A 360 2.23 19.54 15.81
N LYS A 361 2.50 19.87 17.08
CA LYS A 361 2.99 21.20 17.47
C LYS A 361 4.52 21.20 17.43
N PRO A 362 5.16 22.35 17.21
CA PRO A 362 6.62 22.42 17.23
C PRO A 362 7.17 22.13 18.63
N ASP A 363 8.19 21.29 18.70
CA ASP A 363 8.99 21.00 19.90
C ASP A 363 9.88 22.20 20.27
N SER A 364 10.40 22.90 19.25
CA SER A 364 11.23 24.09 19.46
C SER A 364 11.08 25.11 18.32
N VAL A 365 11.38 26.37 18.65
CA VAL A 365 11.25 27.52 17.76
C VAL A 365 12.42 28.48 17.97
N TRP A 366 13.04 28.95 16.90
CA TRP A 366 14.12 29.95 16.98
C TRP A 366 14.15 30.89 15.77
N ASN A 367 14.91 31.97 15.88
CA ASN A 367 15.10 32.96 14.83
C ASN A 367 16.57 33.00 14.40
N PRO A 368 16.95 32.35 13.28
CA PRO A 368 18.34 32.42 12.80
C PRO A 368 18.71 33.83 12.33
N LYS A 369 17.74 34.61 11.82
CA LYS A 369 17.90 35.99 11.35
C LYS A 369 16.60 36.78 11.61
N LYS A 370 16.65 38.11 11.44
CA LYS A 370 15.46 38.98 11.52
C LYS A 370 14.40 38.52 10.50
N ASP A 371 13.15 38.44 10.95
CA ASP A 371 11.97 38.06 10.15
C ASP A 371 12.08 36.67 9.47
N ILE A 372 12.93 35.80 10.02
CA ILE A 372 13.02 34.37 9.68
C ILE A 372 12.83 33.58 10.97
N THR A 373 11.83 32.70 11.01
CA THR A 373 11.53 31.83 12.16
C THR A 373 11.53 30.38 11.71
N VAL A 374 12.24 29.51 12.43
CA VAL A 374 12.28 28.07 12.15
C VAL A 374 11.57 27.32 13.27
N PHE A 375 10.77 26.33 12.88
CA PHE A 375 9.99 25.45 13.74
C PHE A 375 10.49 24.02 13.54
N ASP A 376 10.88 23.34 14.62
CA ASP A 376 11.22 21.91 14.63
C ASP A 376 10.05 21.13 15.23
N PHE A 377 9.50 20.17 14.49
CA PHE A 377 8.40 19.29 14.96
C PHE A 377 8.91 18.03 15.65
N GLY A 378 10.23 17.85 15.78
CA GLY A 378 10.86 16.72 16.47
C GLY A 378 10.78 15.38 15.73
N GLU A 379 10.01 15.30 14.65
CA GLU A 379 9.71 14.10 13.89
C GLU A 379 9.67 14.44 12.40
N ASN A 380 10.21 13.55 11.57
CA ASN A 380 10.13 13.69 10.12
C ASN A 380 8.82 13.07 9.62
N ILE A 381 7.99 13.88 8.97
CA ILE A 381 6.66 13.51 8.50
C ILE A 381 6.48 13.88 7.04
N THR A 382 5.50 13.26 6.40
CA THR A 382 4.97 13.75 5.12
C THR A 382 3.63 14.43 5.34
N GLY A 383 3.41 15.60 4.72
CA GLY A 383 2.16 16.35 4.78
C GLY A 383 2.34 17.86 4.58
N TYR A 384 1.73 18.69 5.41
CA TYR A 384 1.85 20.16 5.32
C TYR A 384 1.70 20.83 6.69
N ALA A 385 1.66 22.17 6.74
CA ALA A 385 1.42 22.90 7.99
C ALA A 385 0.34 23.96 7.81
N ASP A 386 -0.58 23.99 8.78
CA ASP A 386 -1.56 25.06 8.95
C ASP A 386 -0.93 26.18 9.75
N ILE A 387 -1.04 27.42 9.27
CA ILE A 387 -0.40 28.60 9.87
C ILE A 387 -1.40 29.74 9.95
N SER A 388 -1.54 30.33 11.13
CA SER A 388 -2.28 31.59 11.31
C SER A 388 -1.30 32.75 11.47
N VAL A 389 -1.46 33.80 10.68
CA VAL A 389 -0.56 34.96 10.63
C VAL A 389 -1.37 36.25 10.66
N LYS A 390 -0.82 37.30 11.27
CA LYS A 390 -1.33 38.68 11.16
C LYS A 390 -0.31 39.58 10.47
N GLY A 391 -0.78 40.59 9.74
CA GLY A 391 0.12 41.58 9.16
C GLY A 391 -0.56 42.47 8.12
N GLU A 392 0.25 43.36 7.53
CA GLU A 392 -0.20 44.32 6.53
C GLU A 392 -0.62 43.64 5.22
N ALA A 393 -1.69 44.14 4.59
CA ALA A 393 -2.19 43.58 3.34
C ALA A 393 -1.12 43.60 2.24
N GLY A 394 -1.15 42.57 1.38
CA GLY A 394 -0.22 42.42 0.28
C GLY A 394 1.18 41.94 0.69
N LYS A 395 1.50 41.90 1.99
CA LYS A 395 2.74 41.30 2.47
C LYS A 395 2.76 39.80 2.18
N VAL A 396 3.91 39.30 1.71
CA VAL A 396 4.09 37.89 1.37
C VAL A 396 4.83 37.18 2.49
N VAL A 397 4.21 36.15 3.05
CA VAL A 397 4.81 35.20 3.98
C VAL A 397 5.26 33.98 3.21
N ASN A 398 6.55 33.66 3.24
CA ASN A 398 7.11 32.46 2.61
C ASN A 398 7.24 31.35 3.65
N ILE A 399 6.86 30.13 3.28
CA ILE A 399 6.80 28.97 4.17
C ILE A 399 7.56 27.82 3.49
N TYR A 400 8.73 27.46 3.99
CA TYR A 400 9.58 26.43 3.40
C TYR A 400 9.60 25.17 4.27
N PHE A 401 9.66 24.01 3.63
CA PHE A 401 9.66 22.70 4.28
C PHE A 401 10.91 21.91 3.88
N ASN A 402 11.65 21.37 4.85
CA ASN A 402 12.76 20.46 4.57
C ASN A 402 13.14 19.63 5.81
N GLU A 403 14.03 18.67 5.62
CA GLU A 403 14.54 17.76 6.64
C GLU A 403 15.88 18.21 7.22
N VAL A 404 16.60 19.11 6.54
CA VAL A 404 17.98 19.47 6.86
C VAL A 404 18.12 20.97 7.13
N LEU A 405 18.90 21.29 8.17
CA LEU A 405 19.28 22.67 8.52
C LEU A 405 20.68 23.00 8.00
N ASN A 406 20.92 24.28 7.74
CA ASN A 406 22.24 24.86 7.55
C ASN A 406 22.96 25.03 8.91
N LYS A 407 24.27 25.27 8.86
CA LYS A 407 25.09 25.51 10.07
C LYS A 407 24.65 26.73 10.90
N ASP A 408 24.00 27.71 10.28
CA ASP A 408 23.48 28.91 10.96
C ASP A 408 22.09 28.70 11.58
N GLY A 409 21.56 27.48 11.53
CA GLY A 409 20.24 27.13 12.05
C GLY A 409 19.08 27.53 11.13
N SER A 410 19.33 28.07 9.93
CA SER A 410 18.30 28.24 8.91
C SER A 410 18.01 26.94 8.16
N LEU A 411 16.86 26.83 7.50
CA LEU A 411 16.49 25.67 6.70
C LEU A 411 17.33 25.56 5.41
N ASN A 412 17.81 24.36 5.09
CA ASN A 412 18.43 24.10 3.78
C ASN A 412 17.35 23.87 2.72
N ILE A 413 16.79 24.95 2.18
CA ILE A 413 15.69 24.90 1.20
C ILE A 413 16.04 24.21 -0.14
N LYS A 414 17.32 23.93 -0.39
CA LYS A 414 17.79 23.26 -1.62
C LYS A 414 18.14 21.79 -1.42
N HIS A 415 18.17 21.31 -0.17
CA HIS A 415 18.45 19.91 0.08
C HIS A 415 17.43 19.03 -0.66
N SER A 416 17.93 18.06 -1.42
CA SER A 416 17.15 17.15 -2.26
C SER A 416 16.32 17.78 -3.39
N SER A 417 16.51 19.06 -3.74
CA SER A 417 15.69 19.70 -4.79
C SER A 417 16.00 19.26 -6.23
N GLY A 418 16.96 18.36 -6.44
CA GLY A 418 17.56 18.04 -7.75
C GLY A 418 16.60 17.49 -8.81
N HIS A 419 15.45 16.94 -8.40
CA HIS A 419 14.46 16.36 -9.31
C HIS A 419 13.28 17.29 -9.65
N THR A 420 13.27 18.50 -9.09
CA THR A 420 12.25 19.52 -9.38
C THR A 420 12.93 20.76 -9.97
N PHE A 421 12.59 21.09 -11.22
CA PHE A 421 13.14 22.24 -11.94
C PHE A 421 12.19 23.44 -11.80
N GLY A 422 12.11 23.99 -10.59
CA GLY A 422 11.19 25.09 -10.29
C GLY A 422 11.04 25.33 -8.80
N ARG A 423 9.82 25.65 -8.38
CA ARG A 423 9.48 25.79 -6.96
C ARG A 423 9.52 24.40 -6.31
N PHE A 424 10.13 24.29 -5.13
CA PHE A 424 10.28 23.04 -4.38
C PHE A 424 9.87 23.26 -2.93
N GLN A 425 8.92 22.45 -2.44
CA GLN A 425 8.41 22.44 -1.07
C GLN A 425 8.23 23.83 -0.42
N HIS A 426 7.47 24.69 -1.09
CA HIS A 426 7.35 26.10 -0.71
C HIS A 426 5.88 26.54 -0.71
N GLY A 427 5.38 26.98 0.43
CA GLY A 427 4.10 27.69 0.60
C GLY A 427 4.25 29.21 0.56
N LYS A 428 3.21 29.92 0.13
CA LYS A 428 3.14 31.39 0.15
C LYS A 428 1.76 31.82 0.62
N LEU A 429 1.72 32.79 1.53
CA LEU A 429 0.49 33.46 1.95
C LEU A 429 0.63 34.96 1.66
N ILE A 430 -0.33 35.53 0.92
CA ILE A 430 -0.45 36.97 0.70
C ILE A 430 -1.51 37.48 1.66
N LEU A 431 -1.09 38.33 2.60
CA LEU A 431 -1.94 38.81 3.69
C LEU A 431 -3.02 39.78 3.20
N SER A 432 -4.13 39.83 3.94
CA SER A 432 -5.35 40.52 3.53
C SER A 432 -5.68 41.82 4.26
N GLU A 433 -5.09 42.10 5.44
CA GLU A 433 -5.53 43.08 6.47
C GLU A 433 -6.56 42.55 7.49
N LYS A 434 -7.02 41.30 7.39
CA LYS A 434 -7.79 40.68 8.48
C LYS A 434 -6.94 40.55 9.75
N GLU A 435 -7.62 40.47 10.90
CA GLU A 435 -6.99 40.20 12.20
C GLU A 435 -6.15 38.91 12.17
N VAL A 436 -6.61 37.91 11.42
CA VAL A 436 -5.92 36.63 11.19
C VAL A 436 -6.14 36.19 9.74
N ASP A 437 -5.04 35.91 9.05
CA ASP A 437 -5.01 35.19 7.79
C ASP A 437 -4.48 33.77 8.01
N GLU A 438 -4.97 32.82 7.22
CA GLU A 438 -4.62 31.41 7.34
C GLU A 438 -3.95 30.89 6.06
N PHE A 439 -2.83 30.18 6.24
CA PHE A 439 -2.29 29.29 5.23
C PHE A 439 -2.66 27.85 5.62
N ALA A 440 -3.62 27.27 4.90
CA ALA A 440 -4.08 25.89 5.10
C ALA A 440 -4.13 25.20 3.71
N PRO A 441 -3.04 24.57 3.28
CA PRO A 441 -2.92 24.08 1.92
C PRO A 441 -3.75 22.81 1.68
N ARG A 442 -4.16 22.56 0.43
CA ARG A 442 -5.15 21.49 0.10
C ARG A 442 -4.68 20.48 -0.94
N PHE A 443 -3.87 20.91 -1.90
CA PHE A 443 -3.50 20.11 -3.09
C PHE A 443 -1.98 19.95 -3.23
N THR A 444 -1.28 19.89 -2.10
CA THR A 444 0.15 19.63 -2.02
C THR A 444 0.47 18.81 -0.77
N TYR A 445 1.69 18.27 -0.71
CA TYR A 445 2.30 17.71 0.48
C TYR A 445 3.83 17.87 0.40
N HIS A 446 4.55 17.70 1.49
CA HIS A 446 5.98 17.90 1.64
C HIS A 446 6.53 16.84 2.60
N GLY A 447 7.76 16.36 2.38
CA GLY A 447 8.50 15.63 3.41
C GLY A 447 9.36 16.59 4.23
N PHE A 448 9.19 16.62 5.55
CA PHE A 448 9.86 17.57 6.41
C PHE A 448 9.82 17.19 7.89
N ARG A 449 10.81 17.71 8.61
CA ARG A 449 10.82 17.87 10.08
C ARG A 449 10.77 19.34 10.47
N TYR A 450 11.31 20.22 9.62
CA TYR A 450 11.46 21.63 9.91
C TYR A 450 10.63 22.48 8.95
N VAL A 451 10.02 23.54 9.49
CA VAL A 451 9.34 24.58 8.72
C VAL A 451 10.00 25.92 8.98
N GLN A 452 10.37 26.64 7.92
CA GLN A 452 10.88 28.01 8.00
C GLN A 452 9.85 28.99 7.47
N VAL A 453 9.47 29.96 8.29
CA VAL A 453 8.56 31.06 7.93
C VAL A 453 9.36 32.35 7.80
N GLU A 454 9.22 33.03 6.66
CA GLU A 454 9.92 34.27 6.35
C GLU A 454 8.95 35.40 5.96
N GLY A 455 9.40 36.64 6.17
CA GLY A 455 8.71 37.86 5.71
C GLY A 455 7.88 38.54 6.79
N VAL A 456 7.76 37.95 7.98
CA VAL A 456 7.08 38.53 9.15
C VAL A 456 7.88 38.28 10.42
N PRO A 457 7.80 39.16 11.43
CA PRO A 457 8.40 38.89 12.73
C PRO A 457 7.71 37.69 13.40
N LYS A 458 8.43 36.96 14.27
CA LYS A 458 7.91 35.78 14.97
C LYS A 458 6.56 36.02 15.67
N ASP A 459 6.35 37.19 16.29
CA ASP A 459 5.10 37.49 17.04
C ASP A 459 3.89 37.78 16.13
N ALA A 460 4.10 37.87 14.81
CA ALA A 460 3.03 37.89 13.83
C ALA A 460 2.56 36.48 13.45
N ILE A 461 3.34 35.44 13.74
CA ILE A 461 2.94 34.04 13.58
C ILE A 461 2.18 33.62 14.83
N LEU A 462 0.86 33.51 14.71
CA LEU A 462 -0.05 33.29 15.85
C LEU A 462 -0.12 31.81 16.23
N SER A 463 -0.07 30.93 15.23
CA SER A 463 -0.06 29.48 15.42
C SER A 463 0.58 28.80 14.21
N ILE A 464 1.11 27.61 14.45
CA ILE A 464 1.53 26.67 13.41
C ILE A 464 1.32 25.25 13.91
N GLU A 465 0.77 24.39 13.06
CA GLU A 465 0.56 22.98 13.34
C GLU A 465 0.87 22.17 12.08
N ALA A 466 1.75 21.18 12.18
CA ALA A 466 2.03 20.29 11.06
C ALA A 466 1.02 19.15 11.02
N LYS A 467 0.51 18.84 9.83
CA LYS A 467 -0.45 17.78 9.55
C LYS A 467 0.29 16.68 8.79
N SER A 468 0.37 15.49 9.38
CA SER A 468 0.83 14.31 8.67
C SER A 468 -0.29 13.81 7.76
N VAL A 469 0.04 13.62 6.49
CA VAL A 469 -0.89 13.18 5.45
C VAL A 469 -0.24 12.01 4.73
N HIS A 470 -0.99 10.94 4.57
CA HIS A 470 -0.63 9.78 3.75
C HIS A 470 -1.87 8.91 3.53
N THR A 471 -1.74 7.82 2.79
CA THR A 471 -2.80 6.80 2.65
C THR A 471 -3.10 6.22 4.04
N ASP A 472 -4.36 6.26 4.46
CA ASP A 472 -4.78 5.88 5.82
C ASP A 472 -4.82 4.36 5.99
N LEU A 473 -3.63 3.78 6.11
CA LEU A 473 -3.44 2.35 6.28
C LEU A 473 -3.72 1.95 7.74
N LYS A 474 -4.66 1.02 7.93
CA LYS A 474 -4.95 0.45 9.25
C LYS A 474 -3.76 -0.40 9.73
N GLU A 475 -3.21 -0.09 10.89
CA GLU A 475 -2.23 -0.97 11.57
C GLU A 475 -2.86 -2.33 11.88
N VAL A 476 -2.14 -3.41 11.58
CA VAL A 476 -2.57 -4.79 11.83
C VAL A 476 -1.62 -5.56 12.73
N ALA A 477 -0.54 -4.96 13.23
CA ALA A 477 0.40 -5.67 14.09
C ALA A 477 1.01 -4.83 15.21
N SER A 478 1.41 -5.53 16.27
CA SER A 478 2.25 -4.99 17.34
C SER A 478 3.54 -5.79 17.44
N PHE A 479 4.63 -5.12 17.81
CA PHE A 479 5.91 -5.73 18.09
C PHE A 479 6.54 -5.10 19.33
N GLU A 480 6.94 -5.95 20.25
CA GLU A 480 7.71 -5.59 21.43
C GLU A 480 8.79 -6.65 21.67
N SER A 481 9.94 -6.21 22.15
CA SER A 481 11.03 -7.11 22.55
C SER A 481 11.76 -6.60 23.79
N SER A 482 12.57 -7.48 24.37
CA SER A 482 13.48 -7.11 25.45
C SER A 482 14.61 -6.16 25.03
N ASN A 483 14.79 -5.90 23.74
CA ASN A 483 15.81 -5.01 23.21
C ASN A 483 15.17 -3.69 22.75
N LEU A 484 15.42 -2.62 23.50
CA LEU A 484 14.83 -1.30 23.24
C LEU A 484 15.17 -0.77 21.84
N ARG A 485 16.36 -1.05 21.32
CA ARG A 485 16.79 -0.57 19.99
C ARG A 485 15.97 -1.20 18.86
N LEU A 486 15.57 -2.47 19.01
CA LEU A 486 14.67 -3.12 18.04
C LEU A 486 13.27 -2.50 18.08
N ASN A 487 12.79 -2.12 19.26
CA ASN A 487 11.49 -1.47 19.41
C ASN A 487 11.51 -0.08 18.74
N GLN A 488 12.59 0.69 18.94
CA GLN A 488 12.79 2.00 18.28
C GLN A 488 12.93 1.84 16.76
N LEU A 489 13.69 0.85 16.29
CA LEU A 489 13.80 0.51 14.86
C LEU A 489 12.42 0.22 14.26
N HIS A 490 11.59 -0.58 14.94
CA HIS A 490 10.24 -0.88 14.45
C HIS A 490 9.39 0.38 14.30
N GLN A 491 9.44 1.32 15.24
CA GLN A 491 8.74 2.60 15.11
C GLN A 491 9.27 3.43 13.93
N ALA A 492 10.60 3.48 13.75
CA ALA A 492 11.21 4.18 12.61
C ALA A 492 10.80 3.57 11.26
N VAL A 493 10.75 2.24 11.17
CA VAL A 493 10.23 1.52 10.00
C VAL A 493 8.77 1.90 9.73
N LYS A 494 7.87 1.79 10.72
CA LYS A 494 6.44 2.09 10.52
C LYS A 494 6.23 3.53 10.03
N ARG A 495 6.89 4.49 10.66
CA ARG A 495 6.82 5.90 10.28
C ARG A 495 7.29 6.13 8.84
N THR A 496 8.41 5.51 8.47
CA THR A 496 8.94 5.62 7.11
C THR A 496 7.95 5.07 6.09
N LEU A 497 7.38 3.89 6.34
CA LEU A 497 6.38 3.29 5.45
C LEU A 497 5.14 4.19 5.28
N LEU A 498 4.61 4.75 6.38
CA LEU A 498 3.48 5.67 6.29
C LEU A 498 3.82 6.96 5.54
N ASN A 499 5.02 7.50 5.77
CA ASN A 499 5.50 8.67 5.05
C ASN A 499 5.70 8.40 3.54
N SER A 500 5.94 7.15 3.15
CA SER A 500 6.24 6.69 1.80
C SER A 500 5.03 6.11 1.04
N ILE A 501 3.81 6.57 1.34
CA ILE A 501 2.61 6.09 0.65
C ILE A 501 1.53 7.15 0.38
N HIS A 502 1.62 7.79 -0.78
CA HIS A 502 0.60 8.72 -1.31
C HIS A 502 -0.04 8.11 -2.55
N SER A 503 -1.00 7.20 -2.34
CA SER A 503 -1.61 6.33 -3.36
C SER A 503 -0.72 5.30 -4.06
N MET A 504 0.60 5.43 -3.94
CA MET A 504 1.61 4.57 -4.52
C MET A 504 2.48 4.05 -3.37
N PRO A 505 2.57 2.73 -3.15
CA PRO A 505 3.44 2.20 -2.09
C PRO A 505 4.91 2.45 -2.42
N GLY A 506 5.70 2.79 -1.40
CA GLY A 506 7.16 2.89 -1.50
C GLY A 506 7.65 4.11 -2.29
N GLU A 507 6.86 5.18 -2.38
CA GLU A 507 7.37 6.44 -2.93
C GLU A 507 8.34 7.14 -1.98
N GLU A 508 9.25 7.93 -2.54
CA GLU A 508 10.05 8.89 -1.78
C GLU A 508 9.27 10.23 -1.72
N ALA A 509 9.04 10.73 -0.50
CA ALA A 509 8.03 11.75 -0.23
C ALA A 509 8.49 13.21 -0.44
N THR A 510 9.79 13.44 -0.64
CA THR A 510 10.37 14.78 -0.76
C THR A 510 10.56 15.19 -2.23
N ARG A 511 11.50 14.57 -2.92
CA ARG A 511 12.03 14.99 -4.23
C ARG A 511 11.40 14.24 -5.38
N GLU A 512 11.12 12.94 -5.21
CA GLU A 512 10.73 12.06 -6.32
C GLU A 512 9.23 11.96 -6.47
N LYS A 513 8.50 11.61 -5.41
CA LYS A 513 7.03 11.50 -5.42
C LYS A 513 6.49 10.65 -6.57
N MET A 514 7.20 9.56 -6.87
CA MET A 514 6.85 8.60 -7.90
C MET A 514 6.95 7.19 -7.32
N GLY A 515 6.07 6.29 -7.78
CA GLY A 515 6.08 4.89 -7.38
C GLY A 515 7.13 4.07 -8.13
N TRP A 516 8.39 4.12 -7.70
CA TRP A 516 9.42 3.20 -8.20
C TRP A 516 9.02 1.75 -7.93
N THR A 517 9.10 0.93 -8.99
CA THR A 517 8.48 -0.39 -9.02
C THR A 517 9.14 -1.39 -8.07
N PHE A 518 10.46 -1.32 -7.93
CA PHE A 518 11.20 -2.13 -6.96
C PHE A 518 10.90 -1.71 -5.52
N ASP A 519 10.97 -0.42 -5.23
CA ASP A 519 10.75 0.17 -3.91
C ASP A 519 9.36 -0.17 -3.35
N GLY A 520 8.32 0.07 -4.16
CA GLY A 520 6.94 -0.22 -3.80
C GLY A 520 6.62 -1.70 -3.71
N GLY A 521 7.25 -2.53 -4.55
CA GLY A 521 7.06 -3.98 -4.56
C GLY A 521 8.13 -4.73 -3.77
N MET A 522 9.11 -5.31 -4.49
CA MET A 522 10.12 -6.22 -3.95
C MET A 522 10.87 -5.74 -2.70
N ASN A 523 11.08 -4.44 -2.55
CA ASN A 523 11.82 -3.92 -1.40
C ASN A 523 10.95 -3.85 -0.13
N THR A 524 9.74 -3.30 -0.19
CA THR A 524 8.96 -2.96 1.03
C THR A 524 7.67 -3.74 1.25
N MET A 525 7.15 -4.44 0.25
CA MET A 525 5.83 -5.06 0.33
C MET A 525 5.68 -6.06 1.47
N GLU A 526 6.69 -6.90 1.74
CA GLU A 526 6.68 -7.81 2.89
C GLU A 526 6.51 -7.03 4.21
N THR A 527 7.29 -5.96 4.40
CA THR A 527 7.20 -5.14 5.60
C THR A 527 5.85 -4.42 5.72
N TYR A 528 5.27 -3.95 4.61
CA TYR A 528 3.91 -3.41 4.62
C TYR A 528 2.87 -4.43 5.08
N PHE A 529 2.89 -5.67 4.57
CA PHE A 529 1.95 -6.73 4.97
C PHE A 529 2.05 -7.11 6.45
N TYR A 530 3.26 -7.05 7.03
CA TYR A 530 3.40 -7.29 8.46
C TYR A 530 2.83 -6.16 9.31
N ASN A 531 2.87 -4.91 8.85
CA ASN A 531 2.51 -3.76 9.70
C ASN A 531 1.09 -3.23 9.46
N PHE A 532 0.59 -3.31 8.22
CA PHE A 532 -0.62 -2.61 7.80
C PHE A 532 -1.56 -3.47 6.93
N ASN A 533 -2.85 -3.15 6.92
CA ASN A 533 -3.80 -3.72 5.96
C ASN A 533 -3.62 -3.05 4.58
N VAL A 534 -2.87 -3.73 3.70
CA VAL A 534 -2.47 -3.20 2.39
C VAL A 534 -3.02 -4.00 1.20
N ILE A 535 -3.95 -4.93 1.42
CA ILE A 535 -4.43 -5.84 0.36
C ILE A 535 -5.00 -5.04 -0.83
N ASN A 536 -5.92 -4.11 -0.58
CA ASN A 536 -6.53 -3.32 -1.66
C ASN A 536 -5.56 -2.28 -2.26
N THR A 537 -4.59 -1.81 -1.48
CA THR A 537 -3.51 -0.93 -1.95
C THR A 537 -2.61 -1.67 -2.95
N TYR A 538 -2.17 -2.88 -2.63
CA TYR A 538 -1.36 -3.69 -3.55
C TYR A 538 -2.16 -4.27 -4.71
N LYS A 539 -3.46 -4.52 -4.56
CA LYS A 539 -4.35 -4.85 -5.71
C LYS A 539 -4.45 -3.69 -6.69
N LYS A 540 -4.53 -2.44 -6.21
CA LYS A 540 -4.47 -1.25 -7.06
C LYS A 540 -3.10 -1.13 -7.72
N TYR A 541 -2.02 -1.28 -6.96
CA TYR A 541 -0.66 -1.19 -7.48
C TYR A 541 -0.33 -2.25 -8.54
N LEU A 542 -0.80 -3.50 -8.36
CA LEU A 542 -0.70 -4.54 -9.39
C LEU A 542 -1.46 -4.15 -10.67
N SER A 543 -2.60 -3.46 -10.55
CA SER A 543 -3.32 -2.91 -11.70
C SER A 543 -2.47 -1.85 -12.41
N ASP A 544 -1.83 -0.94 -11.66
CA ASP A 544 -0.97 0.10 -12.24
C ASP A 544 0.21 -0.51 -13.01
N LEU A 545 0.84 -1.57 -12.48
CA LEU A 545 1.91 -2.32 -13.15
C LEU A 545 1.43 -2.95 -14.47
N ILE A 546 0.27 -3.61 -14.46
CA ILE A 546 -0.32 -4.23 -15.66
C ILE A 546 -0.72 -3.18 -16.69
N GLU A 547 -1.29 -2.06 -16.25
CA GLU A 547 -1.77 -0.99 -17.13
C GLU A 547 -0.63 -0.20 -17.80
N ALA A 548 0.53 -0.13 -17.14
CA ALA A 548 1.75 0.50 -17.65
C ALA A 548 2.53 -0.38 -18.64
N GLN A 549 2.19 -1.68 -18.76
CA GLN A 549 2.91 -2.60 -19.63
C GLN A 549 2.76 -2.25 -21.12
N GLU A 550 3.88 -2.20 -21.83
CA GLU A 550 3.94 -1.95 -23.26
C GLU A 550 3.66 -3.22 -24.09
N TYR A 551 3.36 -3.05 -25.37
CA TYR A 551 3.00 -4.14 -26.29
C TYR A 551 4.10 -5.21 -26.46
N ASN A 552 5.36 -4.86 -26.19
CA ASN A 552 6.52 -5.75 -26.23
C ASN A 552 6.77 -6.45 -24.89
N GLY A 553 5.89 -6.27 -23.89
CA GLY A 553 5.99 -6.85 -22.56
C GLY A 553 6.77 -6.01 -21.55
N HIS A 554 7.46 -4.95 -21.97
CA HIS A 554 8.23 -4.08 -21.08
C HIS A 554 7.33 -3.33 -20.07
N ILE A 555 7.79 -3.20 -18.83
CA ILE A 555 7.15 -2.42 -17.76
C ILE A 555 8.18 -1.41 -17.25
N PRO A 556 7.85 -0.11 -17.20
CA PRO A 556 8.77 0.94 -16.81
C PRO A 556 9.15 0.85 -15.33
N PRO A 557 10.24 1.52 -14.92
CA PRO A 557 10.72 1.49 -13.55
C PRO A 557 9.89 2.33 -12.56
N ILE A 558 8.92 3.12 -13.04
CA ILE A 558 7.96 3.85 -12.20
C ILE A 558 6.53 3.61 -12.69
N VAL A 559 5.60 3.46 -11.76
CA VAL A 559 4.16 3.41 -12.04
C VAL A 559 3.36 4.20 -11.00
N PRO A 560 2.32 4.97 -11.40
CA PRO A 560 1.97 5.31 -12.78
C PRO A 560 3.03 6.18 -13.47
N THR A 561 3.06 6.17 -14.81
CA THR A 561 3.98 6.98 -15.62
C THR A 561 3.26 7.67 -16.76
N ASN A 562 3.78 8.82 -17.18
CA ASN A 562 3.35 9.55 -18.39
C ASN A 562 4.01 9.03 -19.69
N GLY A 563 4.76 7.92 -19.61
CA GLY A 563 5.61 7.39 -20.67
C GLY A 563 7.11 7.58 -20.40
N TRP A 564 7.50 8.21 -19.29
CA TRP A 564 8.88 8.20 -18.82
C TRP A 564 9.31 6.78 -18.43
N GLY A 565 10.54 6.42 -18.80
CA GLY A 565 11.10 5.09 -18.57
C GLY A 565 10.74 4.04 -19.63
N PHE A 566 9.86 4.34 -20.60
CA PHE A 566 9.63 3.48 -21.76
C PHE A 566 10.82 3.46 -22.72
N LEU A 567 10.98 2.35 -23.44
CA LEU A 567 12.07 2.17 -24.41
C LEU A 567 11.89 3.14 -25.60
N GLU A 568 12.99 3.73 -26.08
CA GLU A 568 12.92 4.64 -27.22
C GLU A 568 12.65 3.89 -28.55
N LYS A 569 11.58 4.25 -29.26
CA LYS A 569 11.28 3.68 -30.58
C LYS A 569 12.38 4.02 -31.59
N GLY A 570 13.03 3.00 -32.14
CA GLY A 570 13.89 3.12 -33.32
C GLY A 570 15.39 2.95 -33.10
N ILE A 571 15.84 2.53 -31.92
CA ILE A 571 17.25 2.28 -31.65
C ILE A 571 17.50 0.77 -31.53
N THR A 572 18.43 0.27 -32.33
CA THR A 572 18.77 -1.15 -32.48
C THR A 572 19.29 -1.77 -31.18
N GLN A 573 19.11 -3.10 -31.05
CA GLN A 573 19.41 -4.04 -29.94
C GLN A 573 20.72 -3.88 -29.12
N LYS A 574 21.57 -2.88 -29.38
CA LYS A 574 22.82 -2.65 -28.64
C LYS A 574 22.89 -1.35 -27.84
N ASP A 575 22.00 -0.37 -28.04
CA ASP A 575 22.24 1.01 -27.53
C ASP A 575 21.17 1.62 -26.61
N THR A 576 20.06 0.96 -26.26
CA THR A 576 18.96 1.67 -25.55
C THR A 576 18.22 0.86 -24.52
N ILE A 577 18.88 0.66 -23.40
CA ILE A 577 18.14 0.45 -22.16
C ILE A 577 18.34 1.71 -21.36
N VAL A 578 17.22 2.36 -21.06
CA VAL A 578 17.19 3.63 -20.35
C VAL A 578 18.05 3.46 -19.10
N GLN A 579 18.89 4.45 -18.80
CA GLN A 579 19.81 4.43 -17.67
C GLN A 579 19.14 4.03 -16.34
N TYR A 580 17.81 4.18 -16.23
CA TYR A 580 17.02 3.94 -15.04
C TYR A 580 16.16 2.67 -15.06
N ASP A 581 16.40 1.74 -15.98
CA ASP A 581 15.62 0.52 -16.14
C ASP A 581 16.37 -0.73 -15.65
N ASP A 582 15.62 -1.73 -15.21
CA ASP A 582 16.14 -2.90 -14.51
C ASP A 582 15.16 -4.10 -14.53
N PRO A 583 15.63 -5.36 -14.77
CA PRO A 583 14.78 -6.55 -14.72
C PRO A 583 14.05 -6.76 -13.39
N TRP A 584 14.57 -6.24 -12.29
CA TRP A 584 13.95 -6.31 -10.96
C TRP A 584 12.87 -5.25 -10.74
N TRP A 585 12.97 -4.09 -11.41
CA TRP A 585 12.00 -3.01 -11.30
C TRP A 585 10.70 -3.40 -12.02
N GLY A 586 10.73 -3.53 -13.36
CA GLY A 586 9.55 -3.99 -14.10
C GLY A 586 9.12 -5.41 -13.69
N GLY A 587 10.10 -6.28 -13.37
CA GLY A 587 9.87 -7.66 -12.93
C GLY A 587 9.25 -7.79 -11.55
N THR A 588 9.16 -6.70 -10.79
CA THR A 588 8.43 -6.63 -9.52
C THR A 588 6.99 -7.16 -9.66
N ILE A 589 6.38 -7.08 -10.85
CA ILE A 589 5.03 -7.58 -11.11
C ILE A 589 4.87 -9.06 -10.71
N ALA A 590 5.90 -9.87 -10.94
CA ALA A 590 5.91 -11.28 -10.57
C ALA A 590 5.91 -11.46 -9.04
N PHE A 591 6.70 -10.65 -8.35
CA PHE A 591 6.77 -10.64 -6.89
C PHE A 591 5.47 -10.15 -6.26
N VAL A 592 4.95 -9.01 -6.71
CA VAL A 592 3.70 -8.41 -6.21
C VAL A 592 2.53 -9.37 -6.37
N ALA A 593 2.39 -10.00 -7.54
CA ALA A 593 1.32 -10.99 -7.76
C ALA A 593 1.46 -12.21 -6.84
N LYS A 594 2.69 -12.71 -6.64
CA LYS A 594 2.97 -13.85 -5.76
C LYS A 594 2.67 -13.52 -4.31
N GLU A 595 3.19 -12.42 -3.78
CA GLU A 595 2.97 -12.03 -2.38
C GLU A 595 1.49 -11.73 -2.10
N LEU A 596 0.77 -11.10 -3.04
CA LEU A 596 -0.68 -10.94 -2.93
C LEU A 596 -1.41 -12.29 -2.88
N TYR A 597 -1.04 -13.24 -3.73
CA TYR A 597 -1.61 -14.59 -3.71
C TYR A 597 -1.31 -15.31 -2.40
N GLU A 598 -0.07 -15.29 -1.93
CA GLU A 598 0.33 -15.93 -0.67
C GLU A 598 -0.31 -15.27 0.56
N ASN A 599 -0.62 -13.97 0.53
CA ASN A 599 -1.28 -13.28 1.65
C ASN A 599 -2.83 -13.30 1.59
N THR A 600 -3.44 -13.86 0.53
CA THR A 600 -4.92 -13.86 0.38
C THR A 600 -5.52 -15.19 -0.06
N GLY A 601 -4.75 -16.07 -0.70
CA GLY A 601 -5.23 -17.28 -1.37
C GLY A 601 -6.09 -16.98 -2.61
N ASP A 602 -6.09 -15.75 -3.10
CA ASP A 602 -6.93 -15.31 -4.22
C ASP A 602 -6.31 -15.71 -5.57
N THR A 603 -6.71 -16.86 -6.10
CA THR A 603 -6.22 -17.38 -7.38
C THR A 603 -6.61 -16.52 -8.58
N VAL A 604 -7.56 -15.59 -8.45
CA VAL A 604 -7.90 -14.62 -9.51
C VAL A 604 -6.72 -13.67 -9.76
N ILE A 605 -5.93 -13.36 -8.73
CA ILE A 605 -4.73 -12.53 -8.85
C ILE A 605 -3.76 -13.21 -9.82
N VAL A 606 -3.41 -14.47 -9.55
CA VAL A 606 -2.52 -15.25 -10.43
C VAL A 606 -3.08 -15.38 -11.85
N LYS A 607 -4.39 -15.66 -11.97
CA LYS A 607 -5.03 -15.77 -13.29
C LYS A 607 -4.92 -14.49 -14.11
N ASN A 608 -5.13 -13.34 -13.48
CA ASN A 608 -5.14 -12.05 -14.18
C ASN A 608 -3.73 -11.50 -14.44
N SER A 609 -2.75 -11.84 -13.60
CA SER A 609 -1.37 -11.39 -13.75
C SER A 609 -0.50 -12.31 -14.60
N TYR A 610 -0.93 -13.55 -14.87
CA TYR A 610 -0.09 -14.53 -15.56
C TYR A 610 0.40 -14.07 -16.92
N ILE A 611 -0.49 -13.56 -17.78
CA ILE A 611 -0.11 -13.10 -19.13
C ILE A 611 0.86 -11.91 -19.04
N PRO A 612 0.57 -10.85 -18.27
CA PRO A 612 1.53 -9.77 -18.04
C PRO A 612 2.91 -10.22 -17.54
N ILE A 613 2.97 -11.11 -16.54
CA ILE A 613 4.22 -11.63 -15.98
C ILE A 613 5.01 -12.42 -17.04
N ARG A 614 4.30 -13.26 -17.81
CA ARG A 614 4.89 -14.03 -18.89
C ARG A 614 5.49 -13.11 -19.95
N GLU A 615 4.74 -12.10 -20.40
CA GLU A 615 5.19 -11.15 -21.43
C GLU A 615 6.39 -10.31 -20.97
N TYR A 616 6.44 -9.91 -19.69
CA TYR A 616 7.64 -9.27 -19.14
C TYR A 616 8.83 -10.24 -19.07
N THR A 617 8.59 -11.51 -18.71
CA THR A 617 9.63 -12.55 -18.72
C THR A 617 10.20 -12.76 -20.12
N ASP A 618 9.32 -12.83 -21.13
CA ASP A 618 9.69 -12.97 -22.54
C ASP A 618 10.47 -11.75 -23.03
N PHE A 619 10.04 -10.54 -22.66
CA PHE A 619 10.78 -9.31 -22.94
C PHE A 619 12.22 -9.38 -22.43
N VAL A 620 12.43 -9.76 -21.15
CA VAL A 620 13.80 -9.84 -20.59
C VAL A 620 14.59 -10.97 -21.27
N LEU A 621 13.97 -12.12 -21.58
CA LEU A 621 14.61 -13.20 -22.36
C LEU A 621 15.10 -12.70 -23.73
N ASP A 622 14.29 -11.91 -24.44
CA ASP A 622 14.60 -11.37 -25.77
C ASP A 622 15.75 -10.34 -25.75
N THR A 623 16.02 -9.71 -24.60
CA THR A 623 17.15 -8.80 -24.41
C THR A 623 18.44 -9.50 -23.96
N ALA A 624 18.37 -10.78 -23.57
CA ALA A 624 19.53 -11.51 -23.09
C ALA A 624 20.45 -11.92 -24.25
N ILE A 625 21.77 -11.82 -24.04
CA ILE A 625 22.78 -12.28 -24.99
C ILE A 625 23.41 -13.55 -24.40
N ASP A 626 23.23 -14.67 -25.09
CA ASP A 626 23.64 -16.01 -24.61
C ASP A 626 23.10 -16.30 -23.20
N ASP A 627 21.81 -15.98 -22.95
CA ASP A 627 21.13 -16.11 -21.65
C ASP A 627 21.69 -15.23 -20.52
N ILE A 628 22.56 -14.26 -20.83
CA ILE A 628 23.05 -13.27 -19.87
C ILE A 628 22.45 -11.90 -20.18
N VAL A 629 21.92 -11.24 -19.15
CA VAL A 629 21.39 -9.87 -19.22
C VAL A 629 22.49 -8.91 -18.77
N TYR A 630 22.70 -7.80 -19.49
CA TYR A 630 23.83 -6.87 -19.26
C TYR A 630 23.42 -5.44 -18.87
N TRP A 631 22.12 -5.20 -18.76
CA TRP A 631 21.52 -3.91 -18.45
C TRP A 631 20.75 -3.99 -17.14
N SER A 632 20.78 -2.91 -16.35
CA SER A 632 20.13 -2.76 -15.04
C SER A 632 20.72 -1.55 -14.31
N LEU A 633 20.02 -1.04 -13.29
CA LEU A 633 20.59 -0.13 -12.28
C LEU A 633 21.67 -0.82 -11.43
N GLY A 634 21.63 -2.14 -11.40
CA GLY A 634 22.46 -3.03 -10.63
C GLY A 634 22.13 -2.95 -9.14
N ASP A 635 23.06 -3.36 -8.30
CA ASP A 635 22.89 -3.28 -6.85
C ASP A 635 23.00 -1.82 -6.37
N TRP A 636 21.97 -1.03 -6.69
CA TRP A 636 21.92 0.42 -6.49
C TRP A 636 22.28 0.79 -5.04
N LEU A 637 23.14 1.80 -4.88
CA LEU A 637 23.68 2.25 -3.60
C LEU A 637 24.37 1.15 -2.76
N ASP A 638 25.06 0.21 -3.42
CA ASP A 638 26.06 -0.60 -2.73
C ASP A 638 27.18 0.27 -2.13
N LEU A 639 28.00 -0.31 -1.24
CA LEU A 639 28.97 0.47 -0.46
C LEU A 639 30.02 1.21 -1.29
N GLU A 640 30.28 0.78 -2.53
CA GLU A 640 31.22 1.42 -3.46
C GLU A 640 30.51 2.09 -4.66
N HIS A 641 29.23 2.43 -4.50
CA HIS A 641 28.45 3.05 -5.55
C HIS A 641 29.11 4.36 -6.04
N ASN A 642 29.18 4.53 -7.36
CA ASN A 642 29.84 5.64 -8.03
C ASN A 642 31.36 5.78 -7.83
N LYS A 643 32.03 4.81 -7.18
CA LYS A 643 33.49 4.86 -6.94
C LYS A 643 34.31 4.77 -8.24
N ASP A 644 33.89 3.93 -9.18
CA ASP A 644 34.59 3.65 -10.45
C ASP A 644 33.77 4.10 -11.70
N GLY A 645 32.91 5.11 -11.53
CA GLY A 645 31.96 5.57 -12.55
C GLY A 645 30.50 5.30 -12.14
N TRP A 646 29.54 5.77 -12.94
CA TRP A 646 28.12 5.73 -12.56
C TRP A 646 27.60 4.28 -12.42
N GLY A 647 27.03 3.95 -11.25
CA GLY A 647 26.47 2.63 -10.95
C GLY A 647 27.13 1.90 -9.76
N PRO A 648 26.78 0.62 -9.53
CA PRO A 648 27.31 -0.17 -8.43
C PRO A 648 28.80 -0.52 -8.60
N GLY A 649 29.55 -0.52 -7.50
CA GLY A 649 30.98 -0.80 -7.52
C GLY A 649 31.32 -2.28 -7.29
N LEU A 650 30.60 -2.93 -6.37
CA LEU A 650 30.97 -4.22 -5.79
C LEU A 650 30.41 -5.42 -6.54
N THR A 651 29.32 -5.28 -7.30
CA THR A 651 28.70 -6.41 -8.02
C THR A 651 28.48 -6.04 -9.48
N SER A 652 28.83 -6.92 -10.41
CA SER A 652 28.56 -6.66 -11.82
C SER A 652 27.05 -6.64 -12.09
N VAL A 653 26.61 -5.65 -12.87
CA VAL A 653 25.24 -5.52 -13.36
C VAL A 653 24.77 -6.84 -13.99
N ALA A 654 25.63 -7.48 -14.77
CA ALA A 654 25.28 -8.72 -15.45
C ALA A 654 24.94 -9.88 -14.49
N LEU A 655 25.58 -9.94 -13.32
CA LEU A 655 25.23 -10.93 -12.29
C LEU A 655 23.82 -10.65 -11.75
N THR A 656 23.54 -9.42 -11.32
CA THR A 656 22.25 -9.10 -10.71
C THR A 656 21.10 -9.22 -11.71
N SER A 657 21.27 -8.73 -12.94
CA SER A 657 20.23 -8.80 -13.98
C SER A 657 19.89 -10.24 -14.38
N THR A 658 20.91 -11.09 -14.56
CA THR A 658 20.68 -12.48 -14.97
C THR A 658 20.01 -13.30 -13.86
N ALA A 659 20.32 -12.99 -12.60
CA ALA A 659 19.58 -13.55 -11.48
C ALA A 659 18.10 -13.11 -11.47
N GLY A 660 17.81 -11.86 -11.87
CA GLY A 660 16.45 -11.36 -12.07
C GLY A 660 15.70 -12.14 -13.14
N LEU A 661 16.33 -12.39 -14.29
CA LEU A 661 15.78 -13.23 -15.35
C LEU A 661 15.48 -14.65 -14.87
N TYR A 662 16.41 -15.28 -14.14
CA TYR A 662 16.18 -16.60 -13.55
C TYR A 662 14.98 -16.60 -12.59
N TYR A 663 14.88 -15.59 -11.72
CA TYR A 663 13.75 -15.43 -10.80
C TYR A 663 12.42 -15.33 -11.56
N LEU A 664 12.35 -14.51 -12.62
CA LEU A 664 11.17 -14.34 -13.45
C LEU A 664 10.74 -15.65 -14.12
N CYS A 665 11.65 -16.35 -14.79
CA CYS A 665 11.34 -17.66 -15.39
C CYS A 665 10.81 -18.66 -14.34
N ASN A 666 11.37 -18.65 -13.13
CA ASN A 666 10.93 -19.55 -12.07
C ASN A 666 9.50 -19.21 -11.59
N ILE A 667 9.17 -17.94 -11.38
CA ILE A 667 7.80 -17.55 -11.00
C ILE A 667 6.80 -17.85 -12.13
N THR A 668 7.16 -17.53 -13.37
CA THR A 668 6.31 -17.80 -14.54
C THR A 668 6.02 -19.30 -14.68
N SER A 669 7.02 -20.17 -14.49
CA SER A 669 6.84 -21.62 -14.46
C SER A 669 5.91 -22.10 -13.33
N GLN A 670 6.05 -21.53 -12.13
CA GLN A 670 5.21 -21.86 -10.97
C GLN A 670 3.75 -21.45 -11.20
N PHE A 671 3.52 -20.25 -11.73
CA PHE A 671 2.16 -19.77 -12.03
C PHE A 671 1.53 -20.53 -13.19
N ALA A 672 2.32 -20.87 -14.22
CA ALA A 672 1.86 -21.75 -15.29
C ALA A 672 1.39 -23.10 -14.74
N THR A 673 2.16 -23.69 -13.82
CA THR A 673 1.79 -24.93 -13.13
C THR A 673 0.50 -24.78 -12.35
N LEU A 674 0.36 -23.71 -11.56
CA LEU A 674 -0.85 -23.44 -10.76
C LEU A 674 -2.11 -23.30 -11.63
N LEU A 675 -1.95 -22.75 -12.84
CA LEU A 675 -3.04 -22.56 -13.81
C LEU A 675 -3.24 -23.75 -14.76
N GLY A 676 -2.48 -24.84 -14.61
CA GLY A 676 -2.56 -26.02 -15.49
C GLY A 676 -2.00 -25.81 -16.91
N LYS A 677 -1.20 -24.77 -17.13
CA LYS A 677 -0.53 -24.45 -18.40
C LYS A 677 0.78 -25.23 -18.53
N ASN A 678 0.67 -26.54 -18.74
CA ASN A 678 1.79 -27.48 -18.66
C ASN A 678 2.92 -27.24 -19.69
N GLU A 679 2.61 -26.70 -20.87
CA GLU A 679 3.63 -26.38 -21.89
C GLU A 679 4.49 -25.20 -21.46
N ASP A 680 3.85 -24.07 -21.11
CA ASP A 680 4.54 -22.90 -20.55
C ASP A 680 5.35 -23.28 -19.30
N ALA A 681 4.78 -24.08 -18.39
CA ALA A 681 5.47 -24.53 -17.18
C ALA A 681 6.80 -25.24 -17.50
N ARG A 682 6.80 -26.14 -18.49
CA ARG A 682 8.02 -26.83 -18.97
C ARG A 682 8.97 -25.87 -19.66
N LEU A 683 8.47 -25.00 -20.54
CA LEU A 683 9.29 -24.04 -21.28
C LEU A 683 10.10 -23.14 -20.33
N TYR A 684 9.45 -22.49 -19.37
CA TYR A 684 10.16 -21.61 -18.44
C TYR A 684 11.03 -22.37 -17.43
N ALA A 685 10.68 -23.61 -17.09
CA ALA A 685 11.58 -24.48 -16.31
C ALA A 685 12.86 -24.81 -17.10
N ASP A 686 12.77 -25.01 -18.41
CA ASP A 686 13.92 -25.25 -19.28
C ASP A 686 14.81 -24.02 -19.41
N HIS A 687 14.22 -22.83 -19.55
CA HIS A 687 14.94 -21.56 -19.46
C HIS A 687 15.68 -21.42 -18.12
N CYS A 688 15.02 -21.70 -16.98
CA CYS A 688 15.67 -21.67 -15.67
C CYS A 688 16.90 -22.58 -15.62
N ARG A 689 16.80 -23.81 -16.14
CA ARG A 689 17.93 -24.77 -16.17
C ARG A 689 19.09 -24.25 -17.00
N ARG A 690 18.80 -23.67 -18.18
CA ARG A 690 19.80 -23.09 -19.09
C ARG A 690 20.50 -21.87 -18.48
N ILE A 691 19.72 -20.90 -17.99
CA ILE A 691 20.22 -19.68 -17.35
C ILE A 691 21.09 -20.02 -16.14
N LYS A 692 20.64 -20.92 -15.26
CA LYS A 692 21.44 -21.35 -14.09
C LYS A 692 22.79 -21.93 -14.50
N LYS A 693 22.85 -22.70 -15.58
CA LYS A 693 24.10 -23.26 -16.10
C LYS A 693 25.04 -22.13 -16.55
N VAL A 694 24.60 -21.27 -17.47
CA VAL A 694 25.43 -20.20 -18.03
C VAL A 694 25.84 -19.18 -16.95
N PHE A 695 24.95 -18.89 -16.00
CA PHE A 695 25.25 -18.05 -14.84
C PHE A 695 26.45 -18.57 -14.05
N ASN A 696 26.49 -19.87 -13.75
CA ASN A 696 27.61 -20.46 -13.01
C ASN A 696 28.89 -20.50 -13.88
N GLU A 697 28.79 -20.85 -15.16
CA GLU A 697 29.95 -20.84 -16.07
C GLU A 697 30.59 -19.46 -16.16
N LYS A 698 29.78 -18.39 -16.11
CA LYS A 698 30.26 -17.02 -16.22
C LYS A 698 30.76 -16.42 -14.91
N PHE A 699 30.02 -16.63 -13.82
CA PHE A 699 30.24 -15.87 -12.59
C PHE A 699 30.86 -16.69 -11.46
N LEU A 700 30.72 -18.03 -11.43
CA LEU A 700 31.24 -18.85 -10.34
C LEU A 700 32.70 -19.24 -10.57
N ASN A 701 33.55 -19.00 -9.58
CA ASN A 701 34.83 -19.66 -9.46
C ASN A 701 34.70 -20.89 -8.55
N GLU A 702 34.49 -22.07 -9.13
CA GLU A 702 34.27 -23.33 -8.40
C GLU A 702 35.41 -23.67 -7.42
N LYS A 703 36.65 -23.31 -7.79
CA LYS A 703 37.83 -23.56 -6.95
C LYS A 703 37.81 -22.77 -5.65
N THR A 704 37.23 -21.58 -5.64
CA THR A 704 37.22 -20.69 -4.47
C THR A 704 35.85 -20.56 -3.81
N GLY A 705 34.76 -20.82 -4.54
CA GLY A 705 33.39 -20.59 -4.10
C GLY A 705 32.93 -19.14 -4.27
N TRP A 706 33.77 -18.26 -4.82
CA TRP A 706 33.37 -16.87 -5.07
C TRP A 706 32.62 -16.71 -6.38
N TYR A 707 31.65 -15.80 -6.36
CA TYR A 707 30.95 -15.29 -7.53
C TYR A 707 31.50 -13.90 -7.86
N ASP A 708 31.72 -13.65 -9.15
CA ASP A 708 31.99 -12.33 -9.72
C ASP A 708 33.07 -11.56 -8.93
N LYS A 709 32.78 -10.32 -8.51
CA LYS A 709 33.69 -9.44 -7.79
C LYS A 709 33.79 -9.72 -6.28
N LYS A 710 33.35 -10.90 -5.81
CA LYS A 710 33.45 -11.35 -4.41
C LYS A 710 32.65 -10.50 -3.40
N SER A 711 31.53 -9.92 -3.83
CA SER A 711 30.64 -9.11 -2.98
C SER A 711 29.67 -9.95 -2.14
N GLN A 712 29.16 -9.35 -1.05
CA GLN A 712 28.06 -9.93 -0.27
C GLN A 712 26.82 -10.19 -1.15
N THR A 713 26.47 -9.23 -2.02
CA THR A 713 25.34 -9.35 -2.95
C THR A 713 25.50 -10.52 -3.91
N GLY A 714 26.65 -10.66 -4.57
CA GLY A 714 26.89 -11.75 -5.52
C GLY A 714 26.74 -13.12 -4.87
N GLN A 715 27.25 -13.29 -3.66
CA GLN A 715 27.07 -14.52 -2.88
C GLN A 715 25.61 -14.73 -2.46
N ALA A 716 24.98 -13.72 -1.86
CA ALA A 716 23.63 -13.83 -1.31
C ALA A 716 22.57 -14.09 -2.39
N VAL A 717 22.67 -13.40 -3.53
CA VAL A 717 21.81 -13.63 -4.71
C VAL A 717 21.95 -15.07 -5.20
N ALA A 718 23.19 -15.56 -5.36
CA ALA A 718 23.42 -16.91 -5.86
C ALA A 718 22.88 -17.99 -4.91
N LEU A 719 23.02 -17.77 -3.61
CA LEU A 719 22.56 -18.68 -2.57
C LEU A 719 21.03 -18.68 -2.42
N TYR A 720 20.42 -17.51 -2.26
CA TYR A 720 18.99 -17.39 -1.96
C TYR A 720 18.11 -17.87 -3.12
N TYR A 721 18.43 -17.46 -4.35
CA TYR A 721 17.69 -17.86 -5.54
C TYR A 721 18.08 -19.26 -6.03
N ASN A 722 18.87 -20.02 -5.27
CA ASN A 722 19.31 -21.37 -5.64
C ASN A 722 20.05 -21.44 -6.99
N LEU A 723 20.81 -20.41 -7.36
CA LEU A 723 21.69 -20.43 -8.52
C LEU A 723 22.97 -21.23 -8.22
N ALA A 724 23.46 -21.23 -6.99
CA ALA A 724 24.51 -22.15 -6.55
C ALA A 724 24.01 -23.61 -6.58
N THR A 725 24.84 -24.52 -7.08
CA THR A 725 24.55 -25.96 -7.10
C THR A 725 24.77 -26.59 -5.72
N ASN A 726 24.08 -27.69 -5.43
CA ASN A 726 24.05 -28.27 -4.08
C ASN A 726 25.43 -28.68 -3.57
N ASP A 727 26.34 -29.07 -4.45
CA ASP A 727 27.72 -29.48 -4.16
C ASP A 727 28.64 -28.31 -3.76
N ILE A 728 28.32 -27.06 -4.18
CA ILE A 728 29.15 -25.88 -3.88
C ILE A 728 28.50 -24.93 -2.86
N LYS A 729 27.20 -25.08 -2.58
CA LYS A 729 26.41 -24.19 -1.71
C LYS A 729 27.07 -23.89 -0.36
N GLU A 730 27.57 -24.91 0.33
CA GLU A 730 28.21 -24.71 1.64
C GLU A 730 29.46 -23.84 1.54
N LYS A 731 30.28 -24.06 0.50
CA LYS A 731 31.49 -23.27 0.25
C LYS A 731 31.17 -21.80 -0.09
N VAL A 732 30.14 -21.58 -0.91
CA VAL A 732 29.64 -20.24 -1.25
C VAL A 732 29.10 -19.54 0.02
N ALA A 733 28.36 -20.26 0.87
CA ALA A 733 27.88 -19.75 2.15
C ALA A 733 29.03 -19.36 3.09
N GLN A 734 30.08 -20.19 3.19
CA GLN A 734 31.28 -19.86 3.95
C GLN A 734 31.94 -18.56 3.44
N LYS A 735 31.99 -18.34 2.12
CA LYS A 735 32.52 -17.08 1.54
C LYS A 735 31.67 -15.87 1.86
N LEU A 736 30.35 -15.99 1.87
CA LEU A 736 29.47 -14.92 2.37
C LEU A 736 29.77 -14.58 3.83
N LEU A 737 29.88 -15.59 4.70
CA LEU A 737 30.17 -15.39 6.13
C LEU A 737 31.55 -14.77 6.35
N GLU A 738 32.58 -15.24 5.64
CA GLU A 738 33.91 -14.64 5.65
C GLU A 738 33.87 -13.16 5.23
N SER A 739 33.11 -12.81 4.19
CA SER A 739 32.94 -11.41 3.75
C SER A 739 32.33 -10.54 4.84
N ILE A 740 31.25 -11.02 5.48
CA ILE A 740 30.57 -10.31 6.58
C ILE A 740 31.52 -10.13 7.77
N GLN A 741 32.24 -11.19 8.16
CA GLN A 741 33.18 -11.15 9.28
C GLN A 741 34.35 -10.19 9.01
N ASN A 742 34.94 -10.25 7.81
CA ASN A 742 36.02 -9.35 7.41
C ASN A 742 35.59 -7.89 7.31
N ASN A 743 34.29 -7.65 7.06
CA ASN A 743 33.69 -6.32 7.10
C ASN A 743 33.17 -5.95 8.51
N ASN A 744 33.69 -6.60 9.57
CA ASN A 744 33.31 -6.37 10.96
C ASN A 744 31.78 -6.44 11.21
N TYR A 745 31.08 -7.36 10.53
CA TYR A 745 29.63 -7.49 10.57
C TYR A 745 28.86 -6.27 10.07
N HIS A 746 29.44 -5.43 9.20
CA HIS A 746 28.71 -4.44 8.42
C HIS A 746 28.27 -5.02 7.08
N THR A 747 27.12 -4.54 6.59
CA THR A 747 26.64 -4.90 5.26
C THR A 747 27.31 -4.06 4.18
N SER A 748 27.46 -4.63 2.98
CA SER A 748 27.97 -3.93 1.80
C SER A 748 26.98 -3.94 0.63
N VAL A 749 25.75 -4.40 0.87
CA VAL A 749 24.75 -4.63 -0.18
C VAL A 749 23.98 -3.36 -0.51
N GLY A 750 23.54 -3.25 -1.76
CA GLY A 750 22.58 -2.25 -2.23
C GLY A 750 21.16 -2.82 -2.34
N PHE A 751 20.37 -2.25 -3.25
CA PHE A 751 18.94 -2.50 -3.39
C PHE A 751 18.59 -3.96 -3.70
N ILE A 752 19.35 -4.60 -4.57
CA ILE A 752 19.07 -5.98 -5.02
C ILE A 752 19.58 -6.98 -3.99
N GLY A 753 20.75 -6.73 -3.40
CA GLY A 753 21.43 -7.66 -2.50
C GLY A 753 20.82 -7.77 -1.11
N VAL A 754 20.13 -6.73 -0.63
CA VAL A 754 19.61 -6.67 0.74
C VAL A 754 18.62 -7.79 1.07
N ARG A 755 17.64 -8.03 0.19
CA ARG A 755 16.61 -9.04 0.44
C ARG A 755 17.18 -10.47 0.41
N PRO A 756 17.97 -10.88 -0.60
CA PRO A 756 18.68 -12.16 -0.60
C PRO A 756 19.58 -12.36 0.62
N LEU A 757 20.29 -11.32 1.09
CA LEU A 757 21.15 -11.40 2.27
C LEU A 757 20.33 -11.74 3.52
N ILE A 758 19.27 -10.95 3.79
CA ILE A 758 18.40 -11.15 4.95
C ILE A 758 17.76 -12.54 4.91
N GLN A 759 17.18 -12.90 3.76
CA GLN A 759 16.43 -14.14 3.59
C GLN A 759 17.33 -15.38 3.67
N PHE A 760 18.51 -15.36 3.04
CA PHE A 760 19.44 -16.49 3.07
C PHE A 760 19.95 -16.75 4.48
N LEU A 761 20.51 -15.74 5.16
CA LEU A 761 21.05 -15.90 6.50
C LEU A 761 19.98 -16.40 7.47
N SER A 762 18.77 -15.83 7.39
CA SER A 762 17.69 -16.15 8.33
C SER A 762 17.09 -17.54 8.14
N LYS A 763 17.08 -18.06 6.90
CA LYS A 763 16.49 -19.38 6.58
C LYS A 763 17.47 -20.54 6.68
N ASN A 764 18.78 -20.28 6.74
CA ASN A 764 19.81 -21.32 6.64
C ASN A 764 20.71 -21.41 7.89
N GLY A 765 20.16 -21.09 9.08
CA GLY A 765 20.85 -21.29 10.35
C GLY A 765 21.82 -20.18 10.77
N TYR A 766 21.78 -19.02 10.11
CA TYR A 766 22.65 -17.87 10.41
C TYR A 766 21.85 -16.65 10.91
N LYS A 767 20.76 -16.87 11.66
CA LYS A 767 19.95 -15.77 12.23
C LYS A 767 20.74 -14.91 13.20
N ASP A 768 21.68 -15.50 13.92
CA ASP A 768 22.60 -14.80 14.83
C ASP A 768 23.53 -13.84 14.07
N VAL A 769 24.03 -14.24 12.90
CA VAL A 769 24.83 -13.39 12.01
C VAL A 769 23.99 -12.25 11.46
N MET A 770 22.76 -12.52 11.00
CA MET A 770 21.83 -11.49 10.56
C MET A 770 21.48 -10.50 11.68
N PHE A 771 21.27 -11.01 12.90
CA PHE A 771 21.05 -10.17 14.08
C PHE A 771 22.26 -9.27 14.37
N ARG A 772 23.49 -9.77 14.25
CA ARG A 772 24.70 -8.93 14.42
C ARG A 772 24.85 -7.85 13.36
N LEU A 773 24.47 -8.14 12.11
CA LEU A 773 24.41 -7.15 11.03
C LEU A 773 23.38 -6.06 11.34
N LEU A 774 22.18 -6.47 11.76
CA LEU A 774 21.12 -5.56 12.15
C LEU A 774 21.55 -4.66 13.31
N MET A 775 22.20 -5.23 14.32
CA MET A 775 22.56 -4.56 15.55
C MET A 775 23.81 -3.65 15.44
N GLN A 776 24.35 -3.41 14.24
CA GLN A 776 25.43 -2.44 14.06
C GLN A 776 24.93 -1.02 14.28
N GLU A 777 25.36 -0.41 15.38
CA GLU A 777 25.04 0.99 15.77
C GLU A 777 25.69 2.02 14.84
N LYS A 778 26.76 1.63 14.12
CA LYS A 778 27.47 2.51 13.19
C LYS A 778 27.14 2.17 11.74
N SER A 779 27.21 3.18 10.88
CA SER A 779 27.22 2.99 9.43
C SER A 779 28.42 2.15 9.00
N PRO A 780 28.29 1.28 7.97
CA PRO A 780 27.06 0.97 7.21
C PRO A 780 26.12 -0.04 7.90
N GLY A 781 24.81 0.17 7.87
CA GLY A 781 23.82 -0.71 8.51
C GLY A 781 22.46 -0.05 8.74
N TRP A 782 21.62 -0.62 9.60
CA TRP A 782 20.27 -0.08 9.87
C TRP A 782 20.16 0.76 11.15
N LEU A 783 20.77 0.35 12.26
CA LEU A 783 20.53 1.02 13.55
C LEU A 783 21.12 2.43 13.63
N HIS A 784 22.06 2.79 12.76
CA HIS A 784 22.61 4.14 12.73
C HIS A 784 21.57 5.21 12.36
N PHE A 785 20.44 4.84 11.74
CA PHE A 785 19.30 5.76 11.51
C PHE A 785 18.48 6.04 12.77
N VAL A 786 18.56 5.15 13.76
CA VAL A 786 17.65 5.13 14.90
C VAL A 786 18.31 5.82 16.07
N GLU A 787 18.02 7.09 16.31
CA GLU A 787 18.46 7.77 17.52
C GLU A 787 17.45 7.56 18.66
N ASP A 788 16.17 7.73 18.34
CA ASP A 788 15.04 7.52 19.24
C ASP A 788 13.83 6.93 18.49
N GLU A 789 12.67 6.88 19.16
CA GLU A 789 11.43 6.34 18.60
C GLU A 789 10.79 7.20 17.50
N ARG A 790 11.27 8.43 17.27
CA ARG A 790 10.78 9.41 16.27
C ARG A 790 11.59 9.41 14.97
N SER A 791 12.66 8.63 14.89
CA SER A 791 13.51 8.51 13.69
C SER A 791 12.76 7.97 12.46
N THR A 792 13.33 8.20 11.27
CA THR A 792 12.94 7.57 10.00
C THR A 792 14.11 6.77 9.43
N MET A 793 13.85 5.90 8.47
CA MET A 793 14.86 5.12 7.74
C MET A 793 15.29 5.87 6.48
N GLY A 794 16.53 5.61 6.01
CA GLY A 794 17.11 6.29 4.86
C GLY A 794 17.26 5.46 3.59
N GLU A 795 17.75 6.13 2.55
CA GLU A 795 17.94 5.62 1.19
C GLU A 795 19.24 4.83 1.04
N ASN A 796 20.24 5.13 1.88
CA ASN A 796 21.57 4.55 1.78
C ASN A 796 22.01 3.97 3.11
N LEU A 797 22.29 2.66 3.16
CA LEU A 797 22.77 2.01 4.38
C LEU A 797 24.15 2.53 4.80
N ASN A 798 24.87 3.24 3.93
CA ASN A 798 26.05 4.01 4.27
C ASN A 798 25.69 5.50 4.47
N ALA A 799 25.88 6.01 5.70
CA ALA A 799 25.65 7.41 6.06
C ALA A 799 26.52 8.42 5.29
N GLU A 800 27.65 7.99 4.71
CA GLU A 800 28.49 8.85 3.85
C GLU A 800 28.04 8.87 2.38
N GLY A 801 27.10 7.99 2.01
CA GLY A 801 26.58 7.88 0.66
C GLY A 801 25.52 8.94 0.32
N TYR A 802 25.19 9.04 -0.96
CA TYR A 802 24.09 9.88 -1.42
C TYR A 802 22.74 9.29 -1.02
N GLY A 803 21.80 10.14 -0.63
CA GLY A 803 20.39 9.78 -0.39
C GLY A 803 19.72 10.63 0.69
N THR A 804 18.41 10.41 0.92
CA THR A 804 17.67 11.03 2.03
C THR A 804 17.62 10.12 3.26
N ASN A 805 17.38 10.70 4.44
CA ASN A 805 17.08 9.95 5.67
C ASN A 805 15.57 9.70 5.84
N HIS A 806 14.84 9.68 4.73
CA HIS A 806 13.37 9.59 4.64
C HIS A 806 12.96 8.81 3.40
N HIS A 807 13.48 7.60 3.30
CA HIS A 807 13.31 6.74 2.14
C HIS A 807 12.88 5.33 2.59
N PRO A 808 11.98 4.67 1.84
CA PRO A 808 11.50 3.35 2.21
C PRO A 808 12.56 2.24 2.09
N PHE A 809 13.75 2.52 1.57
CA PHE A 809 14.77 1.50 1.28
C PHE A 809 15.14 0.69 2.52
N ALA A 810 15.73 1.35 3.52
CA ALA A 810 16.17 0.69 4.73
C ALA A 810 15.00 0.20 5.62
N ALA A 811 13.74 0.57 5.31
CA ALA A 811 12.56 0.06 6.00
C ALA A 811 12.27 -1.43 5.70
N ASN A 812 12.90 -2.00 4.67
CA ASN A 812 12.78 -3.42 4.31
C ASN A 812 13.14 -4.37 5.46
N ILE A 813 13.98 -3.98 6.41
CA ILE A 813 14.37 -4.84 7.53
C ILE A 813 13.22 -5.16 8.48
N GLY A 814 12.15 -4.38 8.45
CA GLY A 814 11.03 -4.53 9.38
C GLY A 814 10.36 -5.89 9.33
N TYR A 815 10.27 -6.54 8.16
CA TYR A 815 9.67 -7.89 8.09
C TYR A 815 10.49 -8.93 8.87
N TRP A 816 11.80 -8.74 9.03
CA TRP A 816 12.66 -9.68 9.77
C TRP A 816 12.26 -9.79 11.25
N LEU A 817 11.81 -8.68 11.85
CA LEU A 817 11.33 -8.64 13.23
C LEU A 817 10.14 -9.59 13.45
N PHE A 818 9.28 -9.72 12.45
CA PHE A 818 8.11 -10.61 12.49
C PHE A 818 8.44 -12.01 11.97
N GLU A 819 8.92 -12.15 10.73
CA GLU A 819 9.11 -13.44 10.06
C GLU A 819 10.20 -14.30 10.73
N HIS A 820 11.27 -13.68 11.24
CA HIS A 820 12.48 -14.39 11.63
C HIS A 820 12.81 -14.29 13.11
N LEU A 821 12.54 -13.14 13.74
CA LEU A 821 12.75 -12.94 15.17
C LEU A 821 11.55 -13.45 16.00
N SER A 822 10.37 -12.88 15.78
CA SER A 822 9.13 -13.43 16.36
C SER A 822 8.87 -14.84 15.83
N GLY A 823 9.12 -15.05 14.54
CA GLY A 823 8.95 -16.33 13.88
C GLY A 823 7.56 -16.53 13.28
N PHE A 824 6.79 -15.46 13.09
CA PHE A 824 5.41 -15.52 12.59
C PHE A 824 5.35 -15.24 11.10
N LYS A 825 4.67 -16.10 10.34
CA LYS A 825 4.33 -15.88 8.93
C LYS A 825 2.94 -16.40 8.60
N THR A 826 2.23 -15.70 7.72
CA THR A 826 1.00 -16.18 7.08
C THR A 826 1.27 -16.56 5.62
N ASP A 827 0.74 -17.69 5.16
CA ASP A 827 0.82 -18.16 3.78
C ASP A 827 -0.44 -18.95 3.39
N PHE A 828 -1.40 -18.26 2.76
CA PHE A 828 -2.68 -18.80 2.30
C PHE A 828 -2.53 -19.78 1.13
N SER A 829 -1.35 -19.88 0.51
CA SER A 829 -1.07 -20.93 -0.48
C SER A 829 -0.74 -22.28 0.14
N LYS A 830 -0.54 -22.32 1.47
CA LYS A 830 -0.17 -23.51 2.23
C LYS A 830 -1.24 -23.95 3.21
N THR A 831 -1.13 -25.20 3.64
CA THR A 831 -1.89 -25.78 4.75
C THR A 831 -0.92 -26.49 5.68
N PRO A 832 -0.79 -26.09 6.95
CA PRO A 832 -1.48 -24.98 7.61
C PRO A 832 -1.08 -23.58 7.06
N THR A 833 -1.98 -22.61 7.18
CA THR A 833 -1.78 -21.23 6.69
C THR A 833 -0.89 -20.39 7.60
N ILE A 834 -0.90 -20.65 8.91
CA ILE A 834 -0.02 -19.97 9.87
C ILE A 834 1.25 -20.81 10.05
N ILE A 835 2.41 -20.16 9.97
CA ILE A 835 3.72 -20.78 10.14
C ILE A 835 4.42 -20.10 11.31
N LEU A 836 4.89 -20.89 12.27
CA LEU A 836 5.58 -20.45 13.48
C LEU A 836 6.98 -21.06 13.53
N LYS A 837 8.03 -20.22 13.51
CA LYS A 837 9.44 -20.59 13.55
C LYS A 837 10.22 -19.61 14.45
N PRO A 838 10.09 -19.71 15.79
CA PRO A 838 10.61 -18.70 16.71
C PRO A 838 12.13 -18.55 16.61
N GLY A 839 12.61 -17.31 16.59
CA GLY A 839 14.02 -16.95 16.48
C GLY A 839 14.83 -17.14 17.77
N LEU A 840 14.77 -18.31 18.42
CA LEU A 840 15.38 -18.55 19.73
C LEU A 840 16.93 -18.51 19.72
N GLU A 841 17.53 -18.56 18.53
CA GLU A 841 18.98 -18.53 18.29
C GLU A 841 19.62 -17.16 18.57
N VAL A 842 18.83 -16.08 18.57
CA VAL A 842 19.33 -14.69 18.66
C VAL A 842 19.46 -14.21 20.12
N ASP A 843 20.32 -13.22 20.37
CA ASP A 843 20.54 -12.67 21.72
C ASP A 843 19.46 -11.64 22.12
N VAL A 844 18.23 -12.13 22.25
CA VAL A 844 17.05 -11.41 22.75
C VAL A 844 16.37 -12.29 23.80
N LYS A 845 15.96 -11.69 24.93
CA LYS A 845 15.39 -12.42 26.08
C LYS A 845 13.94 -12.80 25.84
N TRP A 846 13.15 -11.90 25.27
CA TRP A 846 11.74 -12.15 24.93
C TRP A 846 11.31 -11.30 23.73
N VAL A 847 10.33 -11.82 23.00
CA VAL A 847 9.64 -11.12 21.90
C VAL A 847 8.15 -11.40 22.02
N LYS A 848 7.35 -10.36 21.88
CA LYS A 848 5.88 -10.42 21.88
C LYS A 848 5.36 -9.70 20.65
N THR A 849 4.50 -10.38 19.90
CA THR A 849 3.84 -9.81 18.72
C THR A 849 2.38 -10.20 18.67
N SER A 850 1.57 -9.36 18.03
CA SER A 850 0.22 -9.70 17.57
C SER A 850 0.09 -9.34 16.11
N HIS A 851 -0.64 -10.12 15.32
CA HIS A 851 -0.93 -9.82 13.91
C HIS A 851 -2.38 -10.15 13.57
N GLU A 852 -3.10 -9.17 13.02
CA GLU A 852 -4.48 -9.28 12.59
C GLU A 852 -4.55 -9.87 11.18
N THR A 853 -4.74 -11.19 11.10
CA THR A 853 -4.85 -11.92 9.84
C THR A 853 -6.28 -11.84 9.28
N LEU A 854 -6.49 -12.39 8.08
CA LEU A 854 -7.85 -12.50 7.52
C LEU A 854 -8.75 -13.49 8.30
N TYR A 855 -8.17 -14.34 9.16
CA TYR A 855 -8.92 -15.22 10.06
C TYR A 855 -9.17 -14.62 11.44
N GLY A 856 -8.40 -13.61 11.84
CA GLY A 856 -8.40 -13.03 13.19
C GLY A 856 -6.99 -12.82 13.72
N THR A 857 -6.90 -12.34 14.96
CA THR A 857 -5.61 -12.05 15.62
C THR A 857 -4.85 -13.33 15.93
N VAL A 858 -3.57 -13.39 15.54
CA VAL A 858 -2.59 -14.35 16.06
C VAL A 858 -1.70 -13.63 17.06
N THR A 859 -1.56 -14.17 18.26
CA THR A 859 -0.58 -13.66 19.24
C THR A 859 0.56 -14.66 19.42
N ASN A 860 1.78 -14.13 19.55
CA ASN A 860 3.00 -14.91 19.59
C ASN A 860 3.99 -14.29 20.58
N HIS A 861 4.31 -15.02 21.66
CA HIS A 861 5.21 -14.55 22.71
C HIS A 861 6.11 -15.66 23.24
N TRP A 862 7.40 -15.58 22.93
CA TRP A 862 8.42 -16.43 23.56
C TRP A 862 9.29 -15.63 24.53
N GLU A 863 9.68 -16.28 25.64
CA GLU A 863 10.53 -15.72 26.69
C GLU A 863 11.53 -16.77 27.18
N LYS A 864 12.82 -16.44 27.12
CA LYS A 864 13.92 -17.25 27.65
C LYS A 864 14.00 -17.05 29.17
N LYS A 865 13.76 -18.13 29.91
CA LYS A 865 13.94 -18.22 31.37
C LYS A 865 15.27 -18.93 31.67
N ALA A 866 15.63 -19.04 32.95
CA ALA A 866 16.88 -19.68 33.37
C ALA A 866 17.05 -21.10 32.82
N ASP A 867 16.01 -21.95 32.93
CA ASP A 867 16.10 -23.38 32.61
C ASP A 867 15.24 -23.82 31.41
N ASN A 868 14.48 -22.90 30.80
CA ASN A 868 13.52 -23.21 29.74
C ASN A 868 13.14 -21.97 28.93
N VAL A 869 12.38 -22.15 27.84
CA VAL A 869 11.70 -21.08 27.12
C VAL A 869 10.19 -21.26 27.30
N SER A 870 9.53 -20.21 27.78
CA SER A 870 8.07 -20.11 27.81
C SER A 870 7.60 -19.62 26.46
N TYR A 871 6.63 -20.29 25.83
CA TYR A 871 6.12 -19.89 24.52
C TYR A 871 4.59 -19.90 24.49
N LYS A 872 4.00 -18.71 24.46
CA LYS A 872 2.56 -18.48 24.42
C LYS A 872 2.11 -18.17 23.01
N ILE A 873 1.10 -18.89 22.53
CA ILE A 873 0.53 -18.74 21.19
C ILE A 873 -1.00 -18.70 21.32
N GLU A 874 -1.63 -17.76 20.61
CA GLU A 874 -3.08 -17.72 20.44
C GLU A 874 -3.40 -17.74 18.95
N LEU A 875 -4.23 -18.69 18.53
CA LEU A 875 -4.64 -18.90 17.15
C LEU A 875 -6.14 -18.65 17.00
N PRO A 876 -6.58 -17.87 15.99
CA PRO A 876 -7.99 -17.61 15.79
C PRO A 876 -8.75 -18.88 15.41
N THR A 877 -10.07 -18.89 15.65
CA THR A 877 -10.94 -19.99 15.23
C THR A 877 -10.83 -20.24 13.74
N ASN A 878 -10.95 -21.52 13.32
CA ASN A 878 -10.89 -21.95 11.92
C ASN A 878 -9.49 -21.88 11.26
N VAL A 879 -8.41 -21.70 12.03
CA VAL A 879 -7.04 -21.78 11.52
C VAL A 879 -6.21 -22.84 12.24
N ASN A 880 -5.29 -23.46 11.51
CA ASN A 880 -4.24 -24.30 12.05
C ASN A 880 -2.88 -23.62 11.85
N ALA A 881 -1.91 -23.94 12.70
CA ALA A 881 -0.53 -23.47 12.57
C ALA A 881 0.48 -24.62 12.49
N ALA A 882 1.54 -24.43 11.70
CA ALA A 882 2.71 -25.30 11.70
C ALA A 882 3.82 -24.66 12.53
N LEU A 883 4.12 -25.22 13.70
CA LEU A 883 5.22 -24.83 14.57
C LEU A 883 6.45 -25.68 14.28
N THR A 884 7.55 -25.07 13.82
CA THR A 884 8.86 -25.73 13.69
C THR A 884 9.84 -25.12 14.69
N LEU A 885 10.41 -25.95 15.56
CA LEU A 885 11.39 -25.50 16.54
C LEU A 885 12.81 -25.45 15.96
N PRO A 886 13.64 -24.50 16.41
CA PRO A 886 15.05 -24.45 16.01
C PRO A 886 15.85 -25.64 16.57
N GLU A 887 17.01 -25.89 15.95
CA GLU A 887 17.89 -26.97 16.37
C GLU A 887 18.35 -26.80 17.82
N GLY A 888 18.52 -27.90 18.55
CA GLY A 888 18.84 -27.88 19.97
C GLY A 888 17.70 -27.48 20.91
N PHE A 889 16.46 -27.31 20.43
CA PHE A 889 15.27 -27.13 21.27
C PHE A 889 14.26 -28.26 21.10
N SER A 890 13.57 -28.63 22.18
CA SER A 890 12.46 -29.58 22.17
C SER A 890 11.35 -29.21 23.13
N LEU A 891 10.12 -29.64 22.85
CA LEU A 891 8.98 -29.51 23.76
C LEU A 891 9.13 -30.47 24.95
N THR A 892 8.67 -30.03 26.12
CA THR A 892 8.51 -30.89 27.30
C THR A 892 7.07 -31.32 27.46
N ASN A 893 6.85 -32.58 27.85
CA ASN A 893 5.54 -33.18 28.13
C ASN A 893 4.45 -32.91 27.07
N LEU A 894 4.65 -33.40 25.83
CA LEU A 894 3.66 -33.26 24.75
C LEU A 894 2.24 -33.73 25.11
N LYS A 895 2.11 -34.68 26.03
CA LYS A 895 0.82 -35.20 26.52
C LYS A 895 0.03 -34.23 27.39
N ASP A 896 0.68 -33.19 27.91
CA ASP A 896 0.06 -32.20 28.81
C ASP A 896 -0.66 -31.08 28.04
N TYR A 897 -0.68 -31.15 26.70
CA TYR A 897 -1.28 -30.12 25.85
C TYR A 897 -2.38 -30.71 24.96
N ASP A 898 -3.60 -30.20 25.11
CA ASP A 898 -4.69 -30.43 24.18
C ASP A 898 -4.52 -29.56 22.92
N GLY A 899 -4.95 -30.05 21.75
CA GLY A 899 -4.97 -29.28 20.49
C GLY A 899 -3.83 -29.54 19.49
N PHE A 900 -2.91 -30.48 19.78
CA PHE A 900 -1.97 -31.00 18.78
C PHE A 900 -2.68 -31.92 17.80
N ILE A 901 -2.72 -31.53 16.52
CA ILE A 901 -3.31 -32.33 15.43
C ILE A 901 -2.34 -33.44 15.01
N SER A 902 -1.06 -33.12 14.86
CA SER A 902 -0.02 -34.09 14.50
C SER A 902 1.39 -33.61 14.86
N THR A 903 2.32 -34.55 14.97
CA THR A 903 3.72 -34.31 15.33
C THR A 903 4.66 -35.06 14.39
N ASN A 904 5.65 -34.36 13.83
CA ASN A 904 6.79 -34.99 13.16
C ASN A 904 8.05 -34.66 13.97
N GLU A 905 8.43 -35.57 14.88
CA GLU A 905 9.54 -35.38 15.80
C GLU A 905 10.89 -35.28 15.08
N ASN A 906 11.08 -36.03 13.99
CA ASN A 906 12.29 -35.98 13.17
C ASN A 906 12.50 -34.61 12.52
N MET A 907 11.41 -33.93 12.15
CA MET A 907 11.43 -32.57 11.59
C MET A 907 11.14 -31.49 12.64
N LYS A 908 11.04 -31.84 13.94
CA LYS A 908 10.65 -30.95 15.05
C LYS A 908 9.48 -30.03 14.70
N THR A 909 8.49 -30.57 13.99
CA THR A 909 7.35 -29.82 13.47
C THR A 909 6.04 -30.33 14.08
N TYR A 910 5.22 -29.41 14.56
CA TYR A 910 3.98 -29.67 15.28
C TYR A 910 2.82 -28.90 14.64
N ILE A 911 1.68 -29.56 14.44
CA ILE A 911 0.49 -28.93 13.91
C ILE A 911 -0.46 -28.58 15.06
N LEU A 912 -0.70 -27.29 15.25
CA LEU A 912 -1.59 -26.74 16.27
C LEU A 912 -2.95 -26.42 15.66
N SER A 913 -4.03 -26.78 16.35
CA SER A 913 -5.39 -26.31 16.03
C SER A 913 -5.64 -24.87 16.53
N SER A 914 -6.80 -24.29 16.27
CA SER A 914 -7.20 -22.99 16.85
C SER A 914 -7.20 -23.04 18.40
N GLY A 915 -6.96 -21.90 19.05
CA GLY A 915 -6.99 -21.81 20.51
C GLY A 915 -5.72 -21.23 21.14
N GLU A 916 -5.65 -21.34 22.47
CA GLU A 916 -4.55 -20.82 23.28
C GLU A 916 -3.61 -21.93 23.77
N TYR A 917 -2.30 -21.70 23.64
CA TYR A 917 -1.23 -22.64 23.98
C TYR A 917 -0.17 -21.98 24.87
N HIS A 918 0.23 -22.66 25.94
CA HIS A 918 1.30 -22.23 26.86
C HIS A 918 2.43 -23.27 26.88
N LEU A 919 3.25 -23.28 25.86
CA LEU A 919 4.27 -24.30 25.63
C LEU A 919 5.54 -24.03 26.47
N LYS A 920 6.19 -25.11 26.91
CA LYS A 920 7.51 -25.06 27.56
C LYS A 920 8.55 -25.83 26.74
N LEU A 921 9.57 -25.10 26.29
CA LEU A 921 10.70 -25.64 25.52
C LEU A 921 11.93 -25.76 26.41
N ILE A 922 12.74 -26.79 26.19
CA ILE A 922 14.06 -26.95 26.83
C ILE A 922 15.15 -27.02 25.77
N LYS A 923 16.35 -26.58 26.16
CA LYS A 923 17.54 -26.73 25.33
C LYS A 923 18.03 -28.17 25.48
N ASP A 924 18.26 -28.87 24.37
CA ASP A 924 18.61 -30.29 24.33
C ASP A 924 19.93 -30.58 25.09
N SER A 925 20.80 -29.58 25.29
CA SER A 925 22.01 -29.68 26.13
C SER A 925 21.75 -29.80 27.65
N LEU A 926 20.51 -29.62 28.10
CA LEU A 926 20.08 -29.76 29.51
C LEU A 926 19.40 -31.12 29.77
N LYS A 927 19.37 -32.04 28.79
CA LYS A 927 18.85 -33.41 28.93
C LYS A 927 19.93 -34.44 29.34
N GLN A 928 21.17 -34.02 29.60
CA GLN A 928 22.24 -34.89 30.09
C GLN A 928 22.38 -34.84 31.60
#